data_AF-A0A673KW12-F1
#
_entry.id   AF-A0A673KW12-F1
#
_cell.length_a   1.000
_cell.length_b   1.000
_cell.length_c   1.000
_cell.angle_alpha   90.00
_cell.angle_beta   90.00
_cell.angle_gamma   90.00
#
_symmetry.space_group_name_H-M   'P 1'
#
loop_
_entity.id
_entity.type
_entity.pdbx_description
1 polymer ?
#
loop_
_entity_poly.entity_id
_entity_poly.type
_entity_poly.pdbx_seq_one_letter_code
_entity_poly.pdbx_strand_id
1 'polypeptide(L)'
;MFMCRFSLLLLDLEEHYFEQHTAYNLTSRGPVANSGSLKICSKSVIFEPDDAVKPILKCASHTVPLNSLIAVVSSFIKKIVSQIYLIKEESVVAPYKYERIKVTFQLEAPGKTEDVVQMLLQLHRASCLDKQGDQAAMVSKMKQISINNHFFQHVTEIPHMECVAEMVSPLVTNAGHVCITDCNLYFQPMNSYPDSVVQIGLHSVRRIYKRRHGLRPLGLEVFCTENDLCSDIYLKFYSTKERDELYYYIATFLENHIVECTAESYMLQWQRGHISNYQYLLHLNNLADRSVNDLSQYPVFPWVISDYSSTELDLLNPASFRDLSKPIGALNTERLERLLERYRDMPEPRFMYGSHYSSPGYVLFYLVRVAPEHMLCLQNGRFDHADRMFNSVGETWKNCLEGGTDFKELIPEFYGSDSSFLKNLLGLNLGRRQGGGRVEKVELPPWASDPDDFLEKMRLALESQYVSEHLHEWIDLVFGYKQRGSEAVAAHNVFHPVTYEGGVDCDSIEDPDQKIAMLTQILEFGQTPRQLFVTPHPQRITPRIHNLSATPSLSSSESKPSDSFEDLTEESKKMAWSNMNKLALQSCHKIHKEAVTGIAVTLGGDSIFSTSQDSTLKMFSKENGLQRSVSFSNMALSSCLMLPDDKIVVCSSWDNNVYFYSVAYGRRQDTLMGHDDAVSHICWRDDKLYTASWDSTVKVFLISPANNKRTRFDLLAEFEHEAGVNTLDLSPAGTLLATGTKEGTLTLWDIANPLPLNQLTCHSGKINQVAFSPDSRHILSVGEDSCLAVTDVQTGMLIATVHLGETELLGIAFSIITGGVDKQIILWKPEY
;
A
#
# COMPACT_ATOMS: atom_id res chain seq x y z
N MET A 1 8.33 16.12 36.27
CA MET A 1 7.41 16.26 35.12
C MET A 1 6.12 15.57 35.55
N PHE A 2 5.11 16.33 36.00
CA PHE A 2 3.82 15.73 36.29
C PHE A 2 3.21 15.30 34.95
N MET A 3 3.04 14.00 34.72
CA MET A 3 2.29 13.53 33.56
C MET A 3 0.86 14.08 33.68
N CYS A 4 0.46 14.91 32.73
CA CYS A 4 -0.91 15.41 32.62
C CYS A 4 -1.85 14.20 32.44
N ARG A 5 -2.83 14.03 33.33
CA ARG A 5 -3.84 12.95 33.28
C ARG A 5 -4.97 13.30 32.32
N PHE A 6 -5.19 14.58 32.03
CA PHE A 6 -6.14 15.03 31.03
C PHE A 6 -5.73 14.57 29.61
N SER A 7 -6.73 14.21 28.82
CA SER A 7 -6.65 13.87 27.40
C SER A 7 -7.85 14.45 26.67
N LEU A 8 -7.70 14.76 25.38
CA LEU A 8 -8.80 15.18 24.50
C LEU A 8 -9.89 14.10 24.39
N LEU A 9 -9.58 12.83 24.68
CA LEU A 9 -10.56 11.73 24.75
C LEU A 9 -11.64 11.93 25.83
N LEU A 10 -11.41 12.84 26.79
CA LEU A 10 -12.39 13.19 27.80
C LEU A 10 -13.43 14.20 27.31
N LEU A 11 -13.26 14.76 26.11
CA LEU A 11 -14.19 15.69 25.49
C LEU A 11 -15.35 14.93 24.87
N ASP A 12 -16.54 15.53 24.87
CA ASP A 12 -17.69 14.99 24.15
C ASP A 12 -17.52 15.17 22.63
N LEU A 13 -18.31 14.46 21.81
CA LEU A 13 -18.32 14.66 20.36
C LEU A 13 -18.53 16.14 20.00
N GLU A 14 -17.70 16.67 19.10
CA GLU A 14 -17.64 18.09 18.70
C GLU A 14 -17.45 19.06 19.87
N GLU A 15 -16.82 18.63 20.96
CA GLU A 15 -16.39 19.51 22.03
C GLU A 15 -14.93 19.95 21.81
N HIS A 16 -14.71 21.26 21.71
CA HIS A 16 -13.37 21.84 21.63
C HIS A 16 -12.84 22.27 23.00
N TYR A 17 -11.55 22.01 23.23
CA TYR A 17 -10.78 22.52 24.37
C TYR A 17 -10.05 23.80 23.97
N PHE A 18 -10.20 24.87 24.77
CA PHE A 18 -9.67 26.19 24.44
C PHE A 18 -8.44 26.58 25.24
N GLU A 19 -8.56 26.58 26.56
CA GLU A 19 -7.53 27.11 27.44
C GLU A 19 -7.60 26.49 28.84
N GLN A 20 -6.49 26.57 29.56
CA GLN A 20 -6.38 26.15 30.96
C GLN A 20 -5.97 27.30 31.87
N HIS A 21 -6.45 27.24 33.11
CA HIS A 21 -6.08 28.16 34.18
C HIS A 21 -5.81 27.39 35.47
N THR A 22 -4.86 27.89 36.28
CA THR A 22 -4.68 27.36 37.63
C THR A 22 -5.86 27.76 38.52
N ALA A 23 -6.47 26.78 39.16
CA ALA A 23 -7.63 26.98 40.03
C ALA A 23 -7.56 26.13 41.31
N TYR A 24 -8.25 26.58 42.34
CA TYR A 24 -8.40 25.91 43.62
C TYR A 24 -9.85 25.42 43.79
N ASN A 25 -10.04 24.12 43.98
CA ASN A 25 -11.34 23.56 44.34
C ASN A 25 -11.59 23.71 45.85
N LEU A 26 -12.60 24.51 46.20
CA LEU A 26 -12.96 24.87 47.58
C LEU A 26 -13.95 23.91 48.25
N THR A 27 -14.39 22.87 47.55
CA THR A 27 -15.45 21.96 48.04
C THR A 27 -14.93 20.62 48.60
N SER A 28 -13.61 20.43 48.65
CA SER A 28 -13.02 19.32 49.40
C SER A 28 -13.33 19.45 50.89
N ARG A 29 -13.74 18.34 51.53
CA ARG A 29 -14.05 18.26 52.97
C ARG A 29 -12.79 18.35 53.86
N GLY A 30 -11.93 19.36 53.68
CA GLY A 30 -10.70 19.57 54.44
C GLY A 30 -10.27 21.03 54.50
N PRO A 31 -9.33 21.41 55.38
CA PRO A 31 -8.91 22.79 55.61
C PRO A 31 -8.05 23.39 54.48
N VAL A 32 -7.72 22.61 53.44
CA VAL A 32 -6.84 23.03 52.33
C VAL A 32 -7.60 22.86 51.01
N ALA A 33 -7.68 23.95 50.23
CA ALA A 33 -8.24 23.94 48.89
C ALA A 33 -7.32 23.14 47.94
N ASN A 34 -7.89 22.28 47.10
CA ASN A 34 -7.08 21.50 46.16
C ASN A 34 -6.73 22.35 44.95
N SER A 35 -5.45 22.64 44.73
CA SER A 35 -4.96 23.23 43.50
C SER A 35 -5.05 22.23 42.33
N GLY A 36 -5.16 22.77 41.13
CA GLY A 36 -5.24 21.99 39.90
C GLY A 36 -5.39 22.87 38.66
N SER A 37 -5.48 22.22 37.51
CA SER A 37 -5.70 22.83 36.21
C SER A 37 -7.21 22.79 35.86
N LEU A 38 -7.82 23.96 35.70
CA LEU A 38 -9.19 24.14 35.22
C LEU A 38 -9.16 24.38 33.71
N LYS A 39 -9.72 23.44 32.96
CA LYS A 39 -9.79 23.42 31.50
C LYS A 39 -11.17 23.89 31.04
N ILE A 40 -11.17 24.89 30.16
CA ILE A 40 -12.36 25.49 29.60
C ILE A 40 -12.61 24.88 28.22
N CYS A 41 -13.76 24.21 28.09
CA CYS A 41 -14.18 23.55 26.86
C CYS A 41 -15.53 24.11 26.41
N SER A 42 -15.87 23.90 25.14
CA SER A 42 -17.11 24.42 24.54
C SER A 42 -18.38 23.89 25.20
N LYS A 43 -18.41 22.62 25.62
CA LYS A 43 -19.60 21.95 26.18
C LYS A 43 -19.45 21.59 27.66
N SER A 44 -18.24 21.65 28.22
CA SER A 44 -17.97 21.29 29.60
C SER A 44 -16.84 22.11 30.22
N VAL A 45 -16.68 21.95 31.53
CA VAL A 45 -15.52 22.45 32.28
C VAL A 45 -14.90 21.27 32.99
N ILE A 46 -13.60 21.07 32.82
CA ILE A 46 -12.87 19.92 33.35
C ILE A 46 -11.84 20.42 34.36
N PHE A 47 -11.91 19.97 35.60
CA PHE A 47 -10.91 20.27 36.62
C PHE A 47 -10.04 19.05 36.89
N GLU A 48 -8.74 19.20 36.70
CA GLU A 48 -7.73 18.20 37.00
C GLU A 48 -6.96 18.61 38.26
N PRO A 49 -7.16 17.93 39.41
CA PRO A 49 -6.38 18.19 40.61
C PRO A 49 -4.90 17.81 40.42
N ASP A 50 -3.99 18.59 41.04
CA ASP A 50 -2.55 18.29 41.08
C ASP A 50 -2.26 16.96 41.83
N ASP A 51 -3.13 16.65 42.79
CA ASP A 51 -3.11 15.39 43.53
C ASP A 51 -3.70 14.26 42.67
N ALA A 52 -2.84 13.37 42.20
CA ALA A 52 -3.19 12.24 41.35
C ALA A 52 -4.15 11.22 42.01
N VAL A 53 -4.26 11.22 43.35
CA VAL A 53 -5.24 10.38 44.07
C VAL A 53 -6.66 10.86 43.80
N LYS A 54 -6.85 12.17 43.63
CA LYS A 54 -8.18 12.77 43.43
C LYS A 54 -8.66 12.61 42.00
N PRO A 55 -9.97 12.39 41.77
CA PRO A 55 -10.53 12.27 40.43
C PRO A 55 -10.51 13.60 39.69
N ILE A 56 -10.39 13.50 38.36
CA ILE A 56 -10.73 14.58 37.43
C ILE A 56 -12.23 14.81 37.48
N LEU A 57 -12.65 16.08 37.55
CA LEU A 57 -14.05 16.50 37.63
C LEU A 57 -14.50 17.07 36.29
N LYS A 58 -15.34 16.36 35.52
CA LYS A 58 -15.95 16.90 34.30
C LYS A 58 -17.38 17.39 34.59
N CYS A 59 -17.65 18.65 34.27
CA CYS A 59 -18.92 19.33 34.52
C CYS A 59 -19.53 19.85 33.21
N ALA A 60 -20.60 19.22 32.72
CA ALA A 60 -21.31 19.68 31.53
C ALA A 60 -21.89 21.10 31.68
N SER A 61 -21.94 21.86 30.59
CA SER A 61 -22.38 23.26 30.56
C SER A 61 -23.89 23.41 30.37
N HIS A 62 -24.57 22.41 29.79
CA HIS A 62 -26.03 22.44 29.53
C HIS A 62 -26.91 22.32 30.78
N THR A 63 -26.35 21.91 31.92
CA THR A 63 -27.13 21.57 33.13
C THR A 63 -27.33 22.74 34.11
N VAL A 64 -27.04 23.99 33.72
CA VAL A 64 -26.99 25.12 34.67
C VAL A 64 -27.72 26.37 34.15
N PRO A 65 -28.66 26.95 34.93
CA PRO A 65 -29.22 28.27 34.62
C PRO A 65 -28.23 29.42 34.91
N LEU A 66 -28.14 30.35 33.96
CA LEU A 66 -27.26 31.53 33.88
C LEU A 66 -27.10 32.33 35.20
N ASN A 67 -28.13 32.34 36.04
CA ASN A 67 -28.18 33.11 37.29
C ASN A 67 -27.27 32.57 38.41
N SER A 68 -26.68 31.39 38.25
CA SER A 68 -25.86 30.74 39.30
C SER A 68 -24.35 30.89 39.12
N LEU A 69 -23.89 31.44 37.99
CA LEU A 69 -22.47 31.55 37.62
C LEU A 69 -21.77 32.81 38.15
N ILE A 70 -22.50 33.78 38.71
CA ILE A 70 -21.95 35.14 38.90
C ILE A 70 -22.23 35.67 40.31
N ALA A 71 -21.19 35.68 41.14
CA ALA A 71 -21.02 36.68 42.18
C ALA A 71 -19.64 37.34 41.96
N VAL A 72 -19.57 38.42 41.18
CA VAL A 72 -18.34 39.19 40.84
C VAL A 72 -17.73 39.91 42.06
N VAL A 73 -18.11 39.57 43.28
CA VAL A 73 -17.74 40.37 44.46
C VAL A 73 -16.32 40.01 44.96
N SER A 74 -15.72 38.94 44.46
CA SER A 74 -14.31 38.57 44.68
C SER A 74 -13.95 37.44 43.73
N SER A 75 -12.66 37.22 43.50
CA SER A 75 -11.91 36.32 42.59
C SER A 75 -12.37 34.85 42.39
N PHE A 76 -13.68 34.55 42.39
CA PHE A 76 -14.25 33.20 42.49
C PHE A 76 -15.17 32.88 41.31
N ILE A 77 -15.02 31.69 40.74
CA ILE A 77 -15.98 31.09 39.81
C ILE A 77 -16.81 30.04 40.57
N LYS A 78 -18.02 30.42 40.95
CA LYS A 78 -18.95 29.50 41.63
C LYS A 78 -19.81 28.78 40.59
N LYS A 79 -19.43 27.55 40.21
CA LYS A 79 -20.24 26.69 39.35
C LYS A 79 -21.13 25.77 40.20
N ILE A 80 -22.40 26.13 40.42
CA ILE A 80 -23.35 25.23 41.10
C ILE A 80 -23.82 24.16 40.10
N VAL A 81 -23.09 23.04 40.04
CA VAL A 81 -23.43 21.91 39.16
C VAL A 81 -24.31 20.91 39.91
N SER A 82 -25.30 20.36 39.23
CA SER A 82 -26.18 19.30 39.77
C SER A 82 -25.66 17.89 39.53
N GLN A 83 -24.76 17.68 38.55
CA GLN A 83 -24.18 16.38 38.16
C GLN A 83 -22.72 16.54 37.68
N ILE A 84 -21.79 15.76 38.25
CA ILE A 84 -20.36 15.78 37.92
C ILE A 84 -19.90 14.36 37.62
N TYR A 85 -19.07 14.21 36.59
CA TYR A 85 -18.37 12.98 36.29
C TYR A 85 -17.01 12.96 37.01
N LEU A 86 -16.75 11.90 37.75
CA LEU A 86 -15.47 11.59 38.38
C LEU A 86 -14.71 10.60 37.50
N ILE A 87 -13.52 11.00 37.08
CA ILE A 87 -12.73 10.31 36.06
C ILE A 87 -11.30 10.12 36.58
N LYS A 88 -10.66 8.98 36.27
CA LYS A 88 -9.25 8.67 36.63
C LYS A 88 -8.92 8.89 38.11
N GLU A 89 -9.79 8.44 39.02
CA GLU A 89 -9.48 8.36 40.45
C GLU A 89 -8.25 7.46 40.67
N GLU A 90 -7.30 7.88 41.50
CA GLU A 90 -6.01 7.20 41.70
C GLU A 90 -5.20 6.95 40.41
N SER A 91 -5.44 7.74 39.36
CA SER A 91 -4.89 7.55 38.01
C SER A 91 -5.25 6.20 37.36
N VAL A 92 -6.32 5.55 37.82
CA VAL A 92 -6.79 4.27 37.27
C VAL A 92 -7.78 4.53 36.13
N VAL A 93 -7.58 3.87 34.98
CA VAL A 93 -8.52 3.90 33.87
C VAL A 93 -9.71 2.99 34.18
N ALA A 94 -10.86 3.59 34.44
CA ALA A 94 -12.08 2.90 34.82
C ALA A 94 -13.33 3.65 34.32
N PRO A 95 -14.51 3.00 34.28
CA PRO A 95 -15.77 3.65 33.95
C PRO A 95 -16.03 4.90 34.81
N TYR A 96 -16.55 5.95 34.19
CA TYR A 96 -16.79 7.23 34.84
C TYR A 96 -17.87 7.08 35.92
N LYS A 97 -17.58 7.58 37.12
CA LYS A 97 -18.57 7.63 38.21
C LYS A 97 -19.32 8.95 38.13
N TYR A 98 -20.59 8.96 38.49
CA TYR A 98 -21.41 10.17 38.50
C TYR A 98 -21.85 10.50 39.92
N GLU A 99 -21.71 11.75 40.32
CA GLU A 99 -22.14 12.24 41.63
C GLU A 99 -22.85 13.60 41.52
N ARG A 100 -23.78 13.85 42.44
CA ARG A 100 -24.49 15.14 42.54
C ARG A 100 -23.88 15.98 43.64
N ILE A 101 -22.85 16.76 43.31
CA ILE A 101 -22.10 17.58 44.27
C ILE A 101 -22.00 19.02 43.76
N LYS A 102 -22.13 19.98 44.69
CA LYS A 102 -21.85 21.39 44.41
C LYS A 102 -20.34 21.60 44.48
N VAL A 103 -19.75 22.15 43.42
CA VAL A 103 -18.31 22.46 43.36
C VAL A 103 -18.10 23.96 43.23
N THR A 104 -16.97 24.47 43.71
CA THR A 104 -16.62 25.90 43.61
C THR A 104 -15.14 26.00 43.31
N PHE A 105 -14.80 26.77 42.28
CA PHE A 105 -13.43 26.95 41.81
C PHE A 105 -13.02 28.41 42.04
N GLN A 106 -11.83 28.61 42.60
CA GLN A 106 -11.20 29.92 42.73
C GLN A 106 -10.02 29.99 41.78
N LEU A 107 -9.98 30.95 40.88
CA LEU A 107 -8.83 31.13 39.99
C LEU A 107 -7.67 31.78 40.75
N GLU A 108 -6.44 31.38 40.43
CA GLU A 108 -5.23 31.93 41.05
C GLU A 108 -5.00 33.41 40.69
N ALA A 109 -5.37 33.82 39.48
CA ALA A 109 -5.21 35.19 38.98
C ALA A 109 -6.56 35.95 38.91
N PRO A 110 -6.84 36.88 39.84
CA PRO A 110 -8.13 37.59 39.90
C PRO A 110 -8.44 38.39 38.62
N GLY A 111 -7.41 38.98 38.00
CA GLY A 111 -7.55 39.81 36.80
C GLY A 111 -8.03 39.05 35.56
N LYS A 112 -7.79 37.73 35.48
CA LYS A 112 -8.29 36.87 34.40
C LYS A 112 -9.69 36.32 34.66
N THR A 113 -10.22 36.51 35.87
CA THR A 113 -11.50 35.90 36.27
C THR A 113 -12.66 36.47 35.46
N GLU A 114 -12.63 37.77 35.16
CA GLU A 114 -13.66 38.42 34.34
C GLU A 114 -13.65 37.88 32.89
N ASP A 115 -12.47 37.75 32.29
CA ASP A 115 -12.30 37.20 30.94
C ASP A 115 -12.80 35.76 30.84
N VAL A 116 -12.42 34.90 31.80
CA VAL A 116 -12.86 33.49 31.85
C VAL A 116 -14.37 33.39 32.05
N VAL A 117 -14.95 34.24 32.90
CA VAL A 117 -16.41 34.28 33.11
C VAL A 117 -17.13 34.78 31.85
N GLN A 118 -16.62 35.81 31.18
CA GLN A 118 -17.18 36.28 29.91
C GLN A 118 -17.13 35.19 28.84
N MET A 119 -16.01 34.47 28.74
CA MET A 119 -15.87 33.34 27.82
C MET A 119 -16.86 32.22 28.14
N LEU A 120 -16.99 31.82 29.40
CA LEU A 120 -17.98 30.81 29.82
C LEU A 120 -19.42 31.24 29.53
N LEU A 121 -19.75 32.53 29.70
CA LEU A 121 -21.06 33.09 29.37
C LEU A 121 -21.30 33.10 27.86
N GLN A 122 -20.28 33.42 27.07
CA GLN A 122 -20.34 33.37 25.61
C GLN A 122 -20.54 31.93 25.13
N LEU A 123 -19.79 30.97 25.65
CA LEU A 123 -19.93 29.55 25.35
C LEU A 123 -21.29 28.98 25.80
N HIS A 124 -21.82 29.44 26.93
CA HIS A 124 -23.16 29.04 27.37
C HIS A 124 -24.24 29.62 26.44
N ARG A 125 -24.15 30.89 26.03
CA ARG A 125 -25.07 31.49 25.05
C ARG A 125 -25.01 30.75 23.71
N ALA A 126 -23.80 30.47 23.22
CA ALA A 126 -23.54 29.62 22.07
C ALA A 126 -24.22 28.24 22.19
N SER A 127 -24.09 27.60 23.35
CA SER A 127 -24.72 26.29 23.63
C SER A 127 -26.26 26.31 23.69
N CYS A 128 -26.88 27.50 23.75
CA CYS A 128 -28.34 27.70 23.81
C CYS A 128 -28.93 28.26 22.50
N LEU A 129 -28.12 28.59 21.50
CA LEU A 129 -28.56 29.07 20.19
C LEU A 129 -28.54 27.91 19.18
N ASP A 130 -29.56 27.83 18.32
CA ASP A 130 -29.66 26.78 17.30
C ASP A 130 -28.55 26.93 16.24
N LYS A 131 -27.58 26.02 16.35
CA LYS A 131 -26.74 25.38 15.31
C LYS A 131 -26.37 26.20 14.07
N GLN A 132 -25.18 26.83 14.13
CA GLN A 132 -24.16 27.06 13.07
C GLN A 132 -23.37 28.35 13.26
N GLY A 133 -23.84 29.28 14.09
CA GLY A 133 -23.14 30.56 14.32
C GLY A 133 -21.70 30.41 14.83
N ASP A 134 -21.45 29.41 15.68
CA ASP A 134 -20.17 29.30 16.41
C ASP A 134 -19.07 28.54 15.67
N GLN A 135 -19.36 27.52 14.85
CA GLN A 135 -18.31 26.92 14.01
C GLN A 135 -17.77 27.94 12.99
N ALA A 136 -18.67 28.75 12.39
CA ALA A 136 -18.27 29.81 11.49
C ALA A 136 -17.53 30.96 12.21
N ALA A 137 -17.96 31.33 13.41
CA ALA A 137 -17.27 32.35 14.21
C ALA A 137 -15.92 31.85 14.73
N MET A 138 -15.81 30.59 15.15
CA MET A 138 -14.56 29.94 15.56
C MET A 138 -13.60 29.82 14.38
N VAL A 139 -14.04 29.34 13.21
CA VAL A 139 -13.21 29.33 11.98
C VAL A 139 -12.80 30.74 11.57
N SER A 140 -13.66 31.75 11.72
CA SER A 140 -13.29 33.16 11.45
C SER A 140 -12.27 33.70 12.44
N LYS A 141 -12.33 33.30 13.71
CA LYS A 141 -11.36 33.68 14.76
C LYS A 141 -10.05 32.91 14.60
N MET A 142 -10.13 31.65 14.15
CA MET A 142 -8.99 30.78 13.80
C MET A 142 -8.20 31.38 12.64
N LYS A 143 -8.85 31.89 11.58
CA LYS A 143 -8.16 32.55 10.45
C LYS A 143 -7.38 33.82 10.81
N GLN A 144 -7.60 34.41 11.99
CA GLN A 144 -6.99 35.68 12.39
C GLN A 144 -5.69 35.52 13.20
N ILE A 145 -5.41 34.32 13.71
CA ILE A 145 -4.22 34.06 14.53
C ILE A 145 -3.15 33.49 13.60
N SER A 146 -1.97 34.08 13.57
CA SER A 146 -0.82 33.50 12.86
C SER A 146 0.03 32.69 13.83
N ILE A 147 0.79 31.73 13.30
CA ILE A 147 1.83 31.03 14.06
C ILE A 147 2.79 32.05 14.68
N ASN A 148 3.21 31.77 15.92
CA ASN A 148 4.17 32.61 16.60
C ASN A 148 5.58 32.31 16.08
N ASN A 149 6.16 33.26 15.34
CA ASN A 149 7.50 33.14 14.75
C ASN A 149 8.62 32.86 15.77
N HIS A 150 8.39 33.09 17.08
CA HIS A 150 9.34 32.71 18.12
C HIS A 150 9.56 31.19 18.26
N PHE A 151 8.72 30.36 17.65
CA PHE A 151 8.90 28.91 17.62
C PHE A 151 9.86 28.43 16.51
N PHE A 152 10.26 29.30 15.58
CA PHE A 152 11.20 28.90 14.52
C PHE A 152 12.60 28.65 15.10
N GLN A 153 13.23 27.56 14.66
CA GLN A 153 14.54 27.13 15.17
C GLN A 153 15.65 28.09 14.76
N HIS A 154 15.56 28.66 13.56
CA HIS A 154 16.49 29.66 13.06
C HIS A 154 15.76 30.92 12.61
N VAL A 155 16.34 32.09 12.94
CA VAL A 155 15.85 33.41 12.49
C VAL A 155 15.87 33.54 10.95
N THR A 156 16.63 32.68 10.27
CA THR A 156 16.75 32.63 8.82
C THR A 156 15.73 31.74 8.13
N GLU A 157 14.94 30.95 8.87
CA GLU A 157 13.89 30.13 8.27
C GLU A 157 12.86 30.99 7.55
N ILE A 158 12.49 30.58 6.35
CA ILE A 158 11.55 31.31 5.51
C ILE A 158 10.21 30.57 5.52
N PRO A 159 9.13 31.14 6.08
CA PRO A 159 7.82 30.53 6.00
C PRO A 159 7.31 30.60 4.55
N HIS A 160 6.95 29.44 3.99
CA HIS A 160 6.47 29.31 2.61
C HIS A 160 4.95 29.24 2.53
N MET A 161 4.31 28.58 3.50
CA MET A 161 2.86 28.46 3.56
C MET A 161 2.40 28.35 5.01
N GLU A 162 1.27 29.00 5.32
CA GLU A 162 0.56 28.88 6.59
C GLU A 162 -0.94 28.69 6.34
N CYS A 163 -1.56 27.73 7.03
CA CYS A 163 -3.02 27.56 7.00
C CYS A 163 -3.55 26.91 8.28
N VAL A 164 -4.88 26.91 8.44
CA VAL A 164 -5.55 26.23 9.56
C VAL A 164 -5.75 24.77 9.21
N ALA A 165 -5.43 23.88 10.15
CA ALA A 165 -5.63 22.45 10.02
C ALA A 165 -6.05 21.83 11.36
N GLU A 166 -6.51 20.59 11.34
CA GLU A 166 -6.74 19.81 12.56
C GLU A 166 -5.76 18.63 12.60
N MET A 167 -5.05 18.48 13.71
CA MET A 167 -4.27 17.28 13.97
C MET A 167 -5.22 16.15 14.34
N VAL A 168 -5.17 15.05 13.58
CA VAL A 168 -5.99 13.87 13.75
C VAL A 168 -5.30 12.92 14.72
N SER A 169 -6.06 12.39 15.67
CA SER A 169 -5.66 11.30 16.54
C SER A 169 -6.85 10.34 16.69
N PRO A 170 -6.65 9.11 17.19
CA PRO A 170 -7.74 8.16 17.33
C PRO A 170 -8.95 8.74 18.07
N LEU A 171 -10.11 8.79 17.40
CA LEU A 171 -11.40 9.37 17.84
C LEU A 171 -11.48 10.90 18.03
N VAL A 172 -10.37 11.64 17.97
CA VAL A 172 -10.35 13.07 18.29
C VAL A 172 -9.53 13.88 17.29
N THR A 173 -9.95 15.12 17.05
CA THR A 173 -9.16 16.08 16.29
C THR A 173 -8.84 17.29 17.16
N ASN A 174 -7.65 17.86 16.97
CA ASN A 174 -7.23 19.07 17.67
C ASN A 174 -6.95 20.18 16.66
N ALA A 175 -7.69 21.29 16.73
CA ALA A 175 -7.52 22.40 15.82
C ALA A 175 -6.21 23.16 16.10
N GLY A 176 -5.56 23.62 15.04
CA GLY A 176 -4.31 24.37 15.11
C GLY A 176 -3.95 25.04 13.79
N HIS A 177 -2.76 25.62 13.77
CA HIS A 177 -2.15 26.21 12.59
C HIS A 177 -1.00 25.34 12.15
N VAL A 178 -0.87 25.16 10.84
CA VAL A 178 0.30 24.51 10.23
C VAL A 178 1.08 25.55 9.45
N CYS A 179 2.39 25.55 9.63
CA CYS A 179 3.33 26.37 8.86
C CYS A 179 4.47 25.49 8.37
N ILE A 180 4.83 25.63 7.09
CA ILE A 180 6.01 25.01 6.52
C ILE A 180 7.07 26.05 6.18
N THR A 181 8.30 25.77 6.58
CA THR A 181 9.49 26.53 6.22
C THR A 181 10.36 25.73 5.24
N ASP A 182 11.51 26.28 4.87
CA ASP A 182 12.53 25.59 4.09
C ASP A 182 13.20 24.43 4.86
N CYS A 183 13.08 24.40 6.19
CA CYS A 183 13.73 23.39 7.04
C CYS A 183 12.77 22.50 7.84
N ASN A 184 11.59 23.01 8.21
CA ASN A 184 10.72 22.41 9.21
C ASN A 184 9.22 22.49 8.84
N LEU A 185 8.47 21.50 9.28
CA LEU A 185 7.02 21.52 9.38
C LEU A 185 6.63 21.78 10.84
N TYR A 186 5.86 22.83 11.09
CA TYR A 186 5.34 23.19 12.41
C TYR A 186 3.83 23.04 12.45
N PHE A 187 3.32 22.45 13.53
CA PHE A 187 1.92 22.49 13.88
C PHE A 187 1.74 23.08 15.28
N GLN A 188 1.01 24.18 15.39
CA GLN A 188 0.72 24.85 16.65
C GLN A 188 -0.75 24.60 17.05
N PRO A 189 -1.01 23.76 18.08
CA PRO A 189 -2.37 23.60 18.60
C PRO A 189 -2.89 24.91 19.19
N MET A 190 -4.18 25.19 19.02
CA MET A 190 -4.81 26.42 19.54
C MET A 190 -4.80 26.52 21.05
N ASN A 191 -4.80 25.36 21.71
CA ASN A 191 -4.90 25.20 23.15
C ASN A 191 -3.54 24.85 23.81
N SER A 192 -2.45 24.90 23.03
CA SER A 192 -1.11 24.50 23.46
C SER A 192 -1.05 23.10 24.08
N TYR A 193 -1.86 22.16 23.57
CA TYR A 193 -1.94 20.78 24.05
C TYR A 193 -1.83 19.78 22.88
N PRO A 194 -1.18 18.62 23.04
CA PRO A 194 -0.39 18.20 24.21
C PRO A 194 0.88 19.04 24.38
N ASP A 195 1.46 19.46 23.26
CA ASP A 195 2.63 20.34 23.21
C ASP A 195 2.25 21.73 22.67
N SER A 196 3.01 22.75 23.06
CA SER A 196 2.79 24.12 22.56
C SER A 196 2.98 24.23 21.05
N VAL A 197 3.85 23.41 20.48
CA VAL A 197 4.12 23.29 19.05
C VAL A 197 4.69 21.90 18.78
N VAL A 198 4.22 21.25 17.73
CA VAL A 198 4.81 20.04 17.15
C VAL A 198 5.75 20.49 16.04
N GLN A 199 7.00 20.04 16.09
CA GLN A 199 8.03 20.38 15.11
C GLN A 199 8.56 19.11 14.46
N ILE A 200 8.59 19.09 13.13
CA ILE A 200 9.16 18.00 12.34
C ILE A 200 10.19 18.59 11.37
N GLY A 201 11.45 18.16 11.49
CA GLY A 201 12.50 18.56 10.55
C GLY A 201 12.29 17.86 9.20
N LEU A 202 12.26 18.63 8.11
CA LEU A 202 11.97 18.09 6.77
C LEU A 202 13.01 17.05 6.31
N HIS A 203 14.27 17.20 6.74
CA HIS A 203 15.33 16.21 6.51
C HIS A 203 15.05 14.82 7.12
N SER A 204 14.20 14.76 8.15
CA SER A 204 13.83 13.50 8.83
C SER A 204 12.64 12.81 8.18
N VAL A 205 11.87 13.52 7.35
CA VAL A 205 10.68 12.99 6.70
C VAL A 205 11.08 11.95 5.64
N ARG A 206 10.44 10.79 5.69
CA ARG A 206 10.69 9.64 4.80
C ARG A 206 9.53 9.35 3.88
N ARG A 207 8.29 9.50 4.37
CA ARG A 207 7.06 9.21 3.63
C ARG A 207 6.01 10.28 3.90
N ILE A 208 5.28 10.68 2.86
CA ILE A 208 4.16 11.61 2.96
C ILE A 208 2.97 11.08 2.15
N TYR A 209 1.87 10.78 2.82
CA TYR A 209 0.68 10.23 2.16
C TYR A 209 -0.46 11.24 2.15
N LYS A 210 -1.01 11.48 0.97
CA LYS A 210 -2.33 12.09 0.84
C LYS A 210 -3.37 11.08 1.30
N ARG A 211 -4.21 11.45 2.27
CA ARG A 211 -5.24 10.59 2.87
C ARG A 211 -6.64 11.10 2.61
N ARG A 212 -7.63 10.21 2.74
CA ARG A 212 -9.03 10.60 2.94
C ARG A 212 -9.31 10.76 4.42
N HIS A 213 -10.22 11.64 4.80
CA HIS A 213 -10.77 11.73 6.15
C HIS A 213 -12.28 11.96 6.04
N GLY A 214 -13.07 11.07 6.64
CA GLY A 214 -14.52 11.02 6.43
C GLY A 214 -14.89 10.95 4.94
N LEU A 215 -14.28 10.01 4.20
CA LEU A 215 -14.45 9.78 2.75
C LEU A 215 -14.12 10.96 1.82
N ARG A 216 -13.46 12.02 2.32
CA ARG A 216 -13.05 13.20 1.52
C ARG A 216 -11.53 13.33 1.47
N PRO A 217 -10.91 13.81 0.37
CA PRO A 217 -9.46 13.88 0.19
C PRO A 217 -8.81 15.05 0.95
N LEU A 218 -9.07 15.12 2.26
CA LEU A 218 -8.69 16.23 3.14
C LEU A 218 -7.52 15.90 4.06
N GLY A 219 -6.97 14.69 4.01
CA GLY A 219 -5.92 14.25 4.92
C GLY A 219 -4.52 14.36 4.31
N LEU A 220 -3.53 14.60 5.17
CA LEU A 220 -2.10 14.49 4.88
C LEU A 220 -1.39 13.88 6.08
N GLU A 221 -0.66 12.80 5.86
CA GLU A 221 0.02 12.04 6.90
C GLU A 221 1.53 12.00 6.63
N VAL A 222 2.34 12.27 7.64
CA VAL A 222 3.79 12.46 7.51
C VAL A 222 4.52 11.48 8.44
N PHE A 223 5.50 10.76 7.89
CA PHE A 223 6.29 9.75 8.60
C PHE A 223 7.78 10.09 8.51
N CYS A 224 8.46 10.08 9.64
CA CYS A 224 9.90 10.24 9.78
C CYS A 224 10.62 8.89 9.90
N THR A 225 9.90 7.80 10.13
CA THR A 225 10.43 6.43 10.17
C THR A 225 9.94 5.61 8.98
N GLU A 226 10.76 4.65 8.54
CA GLU A 226 10.48 3.85 7.34
C GLU A 226 9.40 2.78 7.56
N ASN A 227 9.42 2.12 8.72
CA ASN A 227 8.63 0.90 8.95
C ASN A 227 7.50 1.04 9.98
N ASP A 228 7.33 2.21 10.61
CA ASP A 228 6.26 2.38 11.59
C ASP A 228 4.91 2.55 10.91
N LEU A 229 3.89 1.97 11.56
CA LEU A 229 2.49 2.12 11.20
C LEU A 229 1.91 3.45 11.68
N CYS A 230 2.45 3.99 12.77
CA CYS A 230 2.03 5.26 13.34
C CYS A 230 2.82 6.40 12.70
N SER A 231 2.12 7.41 12.18
CA SER A 231 2.75 8.61 11.66
C SER A 231 3.18 9.57 12.77
N ASP A 232 4.19 10.38 12.50
CA ASP A 232 4.62 11.47 13.39
C ASP A 232 3.57 12.59 13.45
N ILE A 233 2.86 12.86 12.34
CA ILE A 233 1.70 13.75 12.35
C ILE A 233 0.69 13.37 11.25
N TYR A 234 -0.60 13.44 11.59
CA TYR A 234 -1.70 13.36 10.64
C TYR A 234 -2.51 14.65 10.71
N LEU A 235 -2.58 15.39 9.61
CA LEU A 235 -3.32 16.64 9.46
C LEU A 235 -4.55 16.45 8.57
N LYS A 236 -5.67 17.05 8.99
CA LYS A 236 -6.90 17.21 8.23
C LYS A 236 -7.09 18.68 7.89
N PHE A 237 -7.38 18.96 6.63
CA PHE A 237 -7.59 20.30 6.09
C PHE A 237 -9.08 20.58 5.84
N TYR A 238 -9.43 21.86 5.72
CA TYR A 238 -10.77 22.29 5.32
C TYR A 238 -10.94 22.33 3.80
N SER A 239 -9.82 22.37 3.07
CA SER A 239 -9.78 22.43 1.62
C SER A 239 -8.71 21.50 1.05
N THR A 240 -9.07 20.78 -0.01
CA THR A 240 -8.14 19.96 -0.81
C THR A 240 -6.98 20.79 -1.37
N LYS A 241 -7.24 22.07 -1.69
CA LYS A 241 -6.22 22.99 -2.23
C LYS A 241 -5.11 23.25 -1.21
N GLU A 242 -5.46 23.56 0.04
CA GLU A 242 -4.50 23.82 1.10
C GLU A 242 -3.68 22.56 1.41
N ARG A 243 -4.34 21.40 1.46
CA ARG A 243 -3.68 20.09 1.60
C ARG A 243 -2.64 19.85 0.50
N ASP A 244 -3.00 20.09 -0.76
CA ASP A 244 -2.12 19.88 -1.91
C ASP A 244 -0.95 20.86 -1.96
N GLU A 245 -1.17 22.11 -1.55
CA GLU A 245 -0.12 23.13 -1.46
C GLU A 245 0.89 22.78 -0.37
N LEU A 246 0.43 22.35 0.81
CA LEU A 246 1.33 21.90 1.88
C LEU A 246 2.13 20.66 1.46
N TYR A 247 1.46 19.68 0.82
CA TYR A 247 2.13 18.51 0.26
C TYR A 247 3.23 18.91 -0.73
N TYR A 248 2.93 19.84 -1.63
CA TYR A 248 3.90 20.33 -2.62
C TYR A 248 5.14 20.92 -1.94
N TYR A 249 4.98 21.75 -0.91
CA TYR A 249 6.12 22.32 -0.19
C TYR A 249 6.93 21.25 0.55
N ILE A 250 6.27 20.32 1.25
CA ILE A 250 7.00 19.22 1.92
C ILE A 250 7.79 18.42 0.88
N ALA A 251 7.16 18.03 -0.23
CA ALA A 251 7.78 17.28 -1.33
C ALA A 251 8.95 18.04 -1.98
N THR A 252 8.85 19.36 -2.11
CA THR A 252 9.89 20.20 -2.73
C THR A 252 11.16 20.26 -1.89
N PHE A 253 11.05 20.29 -0.57
CA PHE A 253 12.17 20.40 0.36
C PHE A 253 12.70 19.05 0.87
N LEU A 254 12.13 17.94 0.39
CA LEU A 254 12.58 16.61 0.75
C LEU A 254 13.83 16.21 -0.05
N GLU A 255 14.99 16.23 0.61
CA GLU A 255 16.25 15.75 0.02
C GLU A 255 16.31 14.21 -0.10
N ASN A 256 15.53 13.49 0.72
CA ASN A 256 15.59 12.01 0.84
C ASN A 256 14.21 11.33 0.63
N HIS A 257 13.32 11.91 -0.18
CA HIS A 257 11.99 11.31 -0.41
C HIS A 257 12.11 9.96 -1.14
N ILE A 258 11.60 8.91 -0.50
CA ILE A 258 11.38 7.64 -1.20
C ILE A 258 10.18 7.86 -2.11
N VAL A 259 10.39 7.81 -3.43
CA VAL A 259 9.28 7.85 -4.40
C VAL A 259 8.27 6.77 -4.01
N GLU A 260 7.02 7.19 -3.79
CA GLU A 260 5.95 6.27 -3.41
C GLU A 260 5.87 5.13 -4.43
N CYS A 261 6.14 3.91 -3.97
CA CYS A 261 5.98 2.73 -4.79
C CYS A 261 4.48 2.53 -5.08
N THR A 262 4.14 2.41 -6.37
CA THR A 262 2.76 2.18 -6.78
C THR A 262 2.25 0.81 -6.30
N ALA A 263 0.93 0.62 -6.32
CA ALA A 263 0.31 -0.65 -5.97
C ALA A 263 0.88 -1.82 -6.81
N GLU A 264 1.15 -1.56 -8.09
CA GLU A 264 1.74 -2.52 -9.03
C GLU A 264 3.21 -2.85 -8.68
N SER A 265 3.97 -1.87 -8.19
CA SER A 265 5.35 -2.07 -7.73
C SER A 265 5.40 -3.04 -6.55
N TYR A 266 4.57 -2.81 -5.52
CA TYR A 266 4.49 -3.72 -4.37
C TYR A 266 3.92 -5.08 -4.75
N MET A 267 2.92 -5.11 -5.64
CA MET A 267 2.36 -6.35 -6.18
C MET A 267 3.44 -7.22 -6.82
N LEU A 268 4.27 -6.66 -7.69
CA LEU A 268 5.33 -7.41 -8.36
C LEU A 268 6.38 -7.92 -7.36
N GLN A 269 6.76 -7.10 -6.37
CA GLN A 269 7.68 -7.51 -5.31
C GLN A 269 7.10 -8.66 -4.47
N TRP A 270 5.82 -8.60 -4.14
CA TRP A 270 5.12 -9.64 -3.40
C TRP A 270 5.01 -10.93 -4.21
N GLN A 271 4.62 -10.84 -5.49
CA GLN A 271 4.52 -11.97 -6.40
C GLN A 271 5.84 -12.72 -6.54
N ARG A 272 6.96 -11.99 -6.60
CA ARG A 272 8.32 -12.56 -6.69
C ARG A 272 8.89 -13.02 -5.34
N GLY A 273 8.16 -12.84 -4.24
CA GLY A 273 8.60 -13.22 -2.90
C GLY A 273 9.61 -12.27 -2.24
N HIS A 274 9.83 -11.07 -2.78
CA HIS A 274 10.72 -10.06 -2.19
C HIS A 274 10.15 -9.44 -0.91
N ILE A 275 8.83 -9.38 -0.79
CA ILE A 275 8.13 -8.96 0.43
C ILE A 275 7.16 -10.06 0.88
N SER A 276 6.96 -10.14 2.20
CA SER A 276 6.06 -11.08 2.87
C SER A 276 4.58 -10.74 2.64
N ASN A 277 3.68 -11.69 2.91
CA ASN A 277 2.22 -11.46 2.83
C ASN A 277 1.81 -10.32 3.77
N TYR A 278 2.33 -10.30 4.99
CA TYR A 278 2.08 -9.23 5.95
C TYR A 278 2.55 -7.86 5.47
N GLN A 279 3.79 -7.75 4.97
CA GLN A 279 4.31 -6.48 4.46
C GLN A 279 3.46 -5.99 3.29
N TYR A 280 3.08 -6.90 2.40
CA TYR A 280 2.25 -6.54 1.27
C TYR A 280 0.87 -6.02 1.70
N LEU A 281 0.21 -6.70 2.65
CA LEU A 281 -1.06 -6.23 3.22
C LEU A 281 -0.92 -4.86 3.91
N LEU A 282 0.20 -4.59 4.60
CA LEU A 282 0.47 -3.27 5.16
C LEU A 282 0.61 -2.20 4.08
N HIS A 283 1.31 -2.49 2.97
CA HIS A 283 1.44 -1.57 1.86
C HIS A 283 0.10 -1.32 1.16
N LEU A 284 -0.72 -2.35 0.94
CA LEU A 284 -2.07 -2.18 0.37
C LEU A 284 -2.98 -1.35 1.28
N ASN A 285 -2.96 -1.61 2.59
CA ASN A 285 -3.71 -0.80 3.55
C ASN A 285 -3.28 0.67 3.47
N ASN A 286 -1.97 0.94 3.45
CA ASN A 286 -1.46 2.30 3.26
C ASN A 286 -1.95 2.91 1.94
N LEU A 287 -1.77 2.26 0.79
CA LEU A 287 -2.23 2.81 -0.49
C LEU A 287 -3.75 3.02 -0.55
N ALA A 288 -4.51 2.26 0.25
CA ALA A 288 -5.96 2.37 0.34
C ALA A 288 -6.47 3.42 1.35
N ASP A 289 -5.60 4.34 1.76
CA ASP A 289 -5.81 5.41 2.75
C ASP A 289 -6.09 4.92 4.18
N ARG A 290 -5.65 3.72 4.55
CA ARG A 290 -5.80 3.24 5.94
C ARG A 290 -4.70 3.80 6.83
N SER A 291 -5.06 4.18 8.06
CA SER A 291 -4.13 4.69 9.07
C SER A 291 -4.54 4.24 10.47
N VAL A 292 -3.56 3.99 11.34
CA VAL A 292 -3.81 3.70 12.76
C VAL A 292 -4.27 4.92 13.54
N ASN A 293 -4.03 6.12 13.02
CA ASN A 293 -4.43 7.39 13.63
C ASN A 293 -5.91 7.74 13.39
N ASP A 294 -6.58 7.05 12.46
CA ASP A 294 -8.02 7.16 12.24
C ASP A 294 -8.69 5.78 12.36
N LEU A 295 -9.31 5.51 13.51
CA LEU A 295 -9.95 4.22 13.80
C LEU A 295 -11.09 3.86 12.83
N SER A 296 -11.69 4.85 12.15
CA SER A 296 -12.73 4.61 11.16
C SER A 296 -12.16 4.10 9.82
N GLN A 297 -10.85 4.27 9.64
CA GLN A 297 -10.04 3.79 8.53
C GLN A 297 -8.86 2.95 9.00
N TYR A 298 -9.04 2.16 10.06
CA TYR A 298 -7.98 1.31 10.59
C TYR A 298 -7.55 0.24 9.58
N PRO A 299 -6.26 -0.14 9.51
CA PRO A 299 -5.80 -1.22 8.65
C PRO A 299 -6.56 -2.54 8.90
N VAL A 300 -6.82 -3.27 7.83
CA VAL A 300 -7.63 -4.51 7.84
C VAL A 300 -6.80 -5.68 7.35
N PHE A 301 -6.89 -6.79 8.07
CA PHE A 301 -6.25 -8.07 7.76
C PHE A 301 -7.29 -9.19 7.73
N PRO A 302 -7.11 -10.23 6.91
CA PRO A 302 -8.04 -11.36 6.86
C PRO A 302 -7.98 -12.19 8.13
N TRP A 303 -9.09 -12.79 8.55
CA TRP A 303 -9.00 -14.07 9.25
C TRP A 303 -8.36 -15.12 8.34
N VAL A 304 -7.30 -15.77 8.79
CA VAL A 304 -6.60 -16.82 8.04
C VAL A 304 -6.94 -18.23 8.51
N ILE A 305 -6.92 -18.44 9.83
CA ILE A 305 -7.20 -19.74 10.45
C ILE A 305 -8.71 -19.87 10.66
N SER A 306 -9.25 -21.07 10.46
CA SER A 306 -10.65 -21.41 10.75
C SER A 306 -10.79 -22.37 11.95
N ASP A 307 -9.70 -23.03 12.36
CA ASP A 307 -9.67 -23.93 13.51
C ASP A 307 -9.09 -23.27 14.77
N TYR A 308 -9.99 -22.93 15.69
CA TYR A 308 -9.67 -22.40 17.01
C TYR A 308 -10.08 -23.35 18.15
N SER A 309 -10.32 -24.63 17.82
CA SER A 309 -10.89 -25.62 18.74
C SER A 309 -9.98 -26.83 18.98
N SER A 310 -9.16 -27.20 17.99
CA SER A 310 -8.23 -28.33 18.11
C SER A 310 -7.08 -28.04 19.07
N THR A 311 -6.49 -29.11 19.60
CA THR A 311 -5.31 -29.07 20.48
C THR A 311 -4.02 -28.81 19.74
N GLU A 312 -3.96 -29.08 18.44
CA GLU A 312 -2.82 -28.82 17.59
C GLU A 312 -3.29 -28.13 16.31
N LEU A 313 -2.46 -27.22 15.78
CA LEU A 313 -2.74 -26.49 14.55
C LEU A 313 -1.93 -27.09 13.40
N ASP A 314 -2.61 -27.76 12.48
CA ASP A 314 -1.99 -28.34 11.29
C ASP A 314 -2.08 -27.37 10.10
N LEU A 315 -0.96 -26.72 9.78
CA LEU A 315 -0.84 -25.79 8.65
C LEU A 315 -0.70 -26.49 7.28
N LEU A 316 -0.60 -27.82 7.24
CA LEU A 316 -0.62 -28.60 6.00
C LEU A 316 -2.05 -29.01 5.61
N ASN A 317 -2.98 -28.97 6.54
CA ASN A 317 -4.38 -29.28 6.30
C ASN A 317 -5.14 -28.04 5.77
N PRO A 318 -5.66 -28.06 4.53
CA PRO A 318 -6.44 -26.94 3.99
C PRO A 318 -7.69 -26.60 4.81
N ALA A 319 -8.25 -27.57 5.55
CA ALA A 319 -9.42 -27.35 6.40
C ALA A 319 -9.13 -26.46 7.63
N SER A 320 -7.86 -26.30 8.01
CA SER A 320 -7.43 -25.38 9.07
C SER A 320 -7.50 -23.90 8.66
N PHE A 321 -7.67 -23.64 7.36
CA PHE A 321 -7.71 -22.30 6.80
C PHE A 321 -9.13 -21.86 6.46
N ARG A 322 -9.35 -20.55 6.48
CA ARG A 322 -10.54 -19.92 5.93
C ARG A 322 -10.46 -19.92 4.41
N ASP A 323 -11.61 -20.08 3.76
CA ASP A 323 -11.81 -19.73 2.35
C ASP A 323 -11.65 -18.21 2.13
N LEU A 324 -10.47 -17.79 1.63
CA LEU A 324 -10.11 -16.39 1.39
C LEU A 324 -10.86 -15.76 0.20
N SER A 325 -11.48 -16.57 -0.65
CA SER A 325 -12.29 -16.09 -1.79
C SER A 325 -13.65 -15.52 -1.39
N LYS A 326 -14.06 -15.72 -0.13
CA LYS A 326 -15.36 -15.32 0.41
C LYS A 326 -15.24 -14.30 1.54
N PRO A 327 -16.12 -13.28 1.58
CA PRO A 327 -16.24 -12.41 2.75
C PRO A 327 -16.78 -13.19 3.95
N ILE A 328 -16.56 -12.70 5.17
CA ILE A 328 -17.00 -13.36 6.42
C ILE A 328 -18.47 -13.77 6.35
N GLY A 329 -19.32 -12.87 5.87
CA GLY A 329 -20.76 -13.08 5.73
C GLY A 329 -21.17 -14.29 4.89
N ALA A 330 -20.33 -14.69 3.94
CA ALA A 330 -20.60 -15.78 2.99
C ALA A 330 -19.97 -17.13 3.39
N LEU A 331 -19.21 -17.19 4.49
CA LEU A 331 -18.59 -18.43 4.96
C LEU A 331 -19.62 -19.43 5.53
N ASN A 332 -20.68 -18.94 6.18
CA ASN A 332 -21.78 -19.75 6.68
C ASN A 332 -22.97 -19.68 5.71
N THR A 333 -23.30 -20.82 5.08
CA THR A 333 -24.34 -20.91 4.03
C THR A 333 -25.73 -20.57 4.55
N GLU A 334 -26.13 -21.07 5.72
CA GLU A 334 -27.46 -20.81 6.31
C GLU A 334 -27.63 -19.32 6.68
N ARG A 335 -26.56 -18.68 7.15
CA ARG A 335 -26.57 -17.23 7.38
C ARG A 335 -26.65 -16.46 6.07
N LEU A 336 -25.87 -16.86 5.06
CA LEU A 336 -25.85 -16.21 3.76
C LEU A 336 -27.23 -16.22 3.11
N GLU A 337 -27.95 -17.35 3.14
CA GLU A 337 -29.32 -17.46 2.61
C GLU A 337 -30.26 -16.40 3.20
N ARG A 338 -30.24 -16.23 4.53
CA ARG A 338 -31.04 -15.21 5.23
C ARG A 338 -30.65 -13.78 4.82
N LEU A 339 -29.36 -13.53 4.62
CA LEU A 339 -28.89 -12.22 4.13
C LEU A 339 -29.36 -11.95 2.70
N LEU A 340 -29.35 -12.96 1.83
CA LEU A 340 -29.79 -12.86 0.45
C LEU A 340 -31.31 -12.73 0.31
N GLU A 341 -32.09 -13.33 1.21
CA GLU A 341 -33.53 -13.06 1.33
C GLU A 341 -33.77 -11.58 1.62
N ARG A 342 -33.14 -11.04 2.68
CA ARG A 342 -33.26 -9.62 3.02
C ARG A 342 -32.80 -8.71 1.87
N TYR A 343 -31.70 -9.06 1.21
CA TYR A 343 -31.15 -8.29 0.08
C TYR A 343 -32.15 -8.20 -1.09
N ARG A 344 -32.85 -9.28 -1.42
CA ARG A 344 -33.85 -9.33 -2.50
C ARG A 344 -35.08 -8.48 -2.19
N ASP A 345 -35.52 -8.48 -0.94
CA ASP A 345 -36.72 -7.75 -0.49
C ASP A 345 -36.47 -6.26 -0.22
N MET A 346 -35.21 -5.84 -0.16
CA MET A 346 -34.81 -4.46 0.14
C MET A 346 -35.03 -3.52 -1.06
N PRO A 347 -35.51 -2.28 -0.85
CA PRO A 347 -35.51 -1.25 -1.88
C PRO A 347 -34.08 -0.81 -2.24
N GLU A 348 -33.90 -0.25 -3.43
CA GLU A 348 -32.60 0.33 -3.79
C GLU A 348 -32.31 1.60 -2.95
N PRO A 349 -31.04 1.86 -2.57
CA PRO A 349 -29.85 1.04 -2.84
C PRO A 349 -29.73 -0.19 -1.92
N ARG A 350 -29.59 -1.38 -2.52
CA ARG A 350 -29.53 -2.65 -1.77
C ARG A 350 -28.14 -2.94 -1.21
N PHE A 351 -28.11 -3.56 -0.02
CA PHE A 351 -26.87 -4.03 0.61
C PHE A 351 -27.07 -5.35 1.36
N MET A 352 -26.01 -6.16 1.41
CA MET A 352 -26.00 -7.43 2.15
C MET A 352 -25.58 -7.23 3.59
N TYR A 353 -24.67 -6.29 3.87
CA TYR A 353 -24.10 -6.05 5.19
C TYR A 353 -24.39 -4.63 5.68
N GLY A 354 -25.18 -4.51 6.77
CA GLY A 354 -25.42 -3.24 7.44
C GLY A 354 -24.31 -2.83 8.42
N SER A 355 -23.39 -3.74 8.73
CA SER A 355 -22.21 -3.51 9.56
C SER A 355 -20.97 -3.78 8.73
N HIS A 356 -19.99 -2.89 8.81
CA HIS A 356 -18.75 -2.99 8.05
C HIS A 356 -17.72 -3.88 8.75
N TYR A 357 -16.86 -4.60 8.02
CA TYR A 357 -15.86 -5.51 8.61
C TYR A 357 -14.76 -4.82 9.43
N SER A 358 -14.62 -3.50 9.30
CA SER A 358 -13.71 -2.66 10.07
C SER A 358 -14.43 -1.39 10.50
N SER A 359 -14.52 -1.16 11.80
CA SER A 359 -15.14 0.01 12.43
C SER A 359 -14.38 0.35 13.71
N PRO A 360 -14.46 1.60 14.23
CA PRO A 360 -13.83 1.96 15.49
C PRO A 360 -14.23 1.04 16.65
N GLY A 361 -15.51 0.65 16.71
CA GLY A 361 -16.01 -0.27 17.71
C GLY A 361 -15.36 -1.66 17.64
N TYR A 362 -15.09 -2.15 16.43
CA TYR A 362 -14.42 -3.46 16.22
C TYR A 362 -12.92 -3.41 16.52
N VAL A 363 -12.25 -2.34 16.14
CA VAL A 363 -10.83 -2.13 16.46
C VAL A 363 -10.64 -2.05 17.98
N LEU A 364 -11.45 -1.23 18.65
CA LEU A 364 -11.38 -1.09 20.11
C LEU A 364 -11.89 -2.32 20.85
N PHE A 365 -12.78 -3.12 20.26
CA PHE A 365 -13.14 -4.43 20.81
C PHE A 365 -11.88 -5.30 20.99
N TYR A 366 -10.98 -5.34 20.00
CA TYR A 366 -9.70 -6.05 20.13
C TYR A 366 -8.73 -5.32 21.07
N LEU A 367 -8.62 -4.00 20.95
CA LEU A 367 -7.58 -3.20 21.62
C LEU A 367 -7.94 -2.67 23.01
N VAL A 368 -9.11 -2.99 23.58
CA VAL A 368 -9.57 -2.40 24.85
C VAL A 368 -8.56 -2.56 26.01
N ARG A 369 -7.71 -3.59 25.98
CA ARG A 369 -6.70 -3.86 27.03
C ARG A 369 -5.48 -2.96 26.95
N VAL A 370 -5.18 -2.40 25.77
CA VAL A 370 -4.04 -1.48 25.53
C VAL A 370 -4.51 -0.03 25.30
N ALA A 371 -5.74 0.14 24.83
CA ALA A 371 -6.36 1.44 24.53
C ALA A 371 -7.68 1.66 25.30
N PRO A 372 -7.75 1.43 26.63
CA PRO A 372 -9.01 1.49 27.39
C PRO A 372 -9.68 2.87 27.39
N GLU A 373 -8.90 3.95 27.33
CA GLU A 373 -9.45 5.31 27.30
C GLU A 373 -10.22 5.62 26.01
N HIS A 374 -9.78 5.05 24.88
CA HIS A 374 -10.48 5.16 23.61
C HIS A 374 -11.82 4.41 23.66
N MET A 375 -11.85 3.23 24.29
CA MET A 375 -13.11 2.50 24.50
C MET A 375 -14.07 3.30 25.40
N LEU A 376 -13.57 3.87 26.49
CA LEU A 376 -14.38 4.73 27.36
C LEU A 376 -14.92 5.95 26.59
N CYS A 377 -14.11 6.58 25.74
CA CYS A 377 -14.55 7.68 24.88
C CYS A 377 -15.70 7.24 23.96
N LEU A 378 -15.51 6.15 23.21
CA LEU A 378 -16.51 5.64 22.26
C LEU A 378 -17.81 5.21 22.95
N GLN A 379 -17.75 4.67 24.16
CA GLN A 379 -18.90 4.14 24.92
C GLN A 379 -19.38 5.09 26.03
N ASN A 380 -19.17 6.40 25.86
CA ASN A 380 -19.69 7.44 26.76
C ASN A 380 -19.34 7.22 28.24
N GLY A 381 -18.07 6.90 28.50
CA GLY A 381 -17.50 6.72 29.83
C GLY A 381 -17.70 5.34 30.46
N ARG A 382 -18.12 4.33 29.69
CA ARG A 382 -18.33 2.96 30.19
C ARG A 382 -17.59 1.96 29.33
N PHE A 383 -17.28 0.78 29.89
CA PHE A 383 -16.94 -0.37 29.05
C PHE A 383 -18.22 -1.02 28.53
N ASP A 384 -18.10 -1.79 27.45
CA ASP A 384 -19.23 -2.56 26.92
C ASP A 384 -19.64 -3.68 27.92
N HIS A 385 -20.81 -4.26 27.71
CA HIS A 385 -21.31 -5.39 28.45
C HIS A 385 -20.32 -6.57 28.37
N ALA A 386 -20.01 -7.20 29.50
CA ALA A 386 -18.97 -8.22 29.61
C ALA A 386 -19.12 -9.38 28.60
N ASP A 387 -20.34 -9.81 28.30
CA ASP A 387 -20.60 -10.87 27.30
C ASP A 387 -20.38 -10.43 25.83
N ARG A 388 -20.26 -9.13 25.56
CA ARG A 388 -19.94 -8.56 24.23
C ARG A 388 -18.49 -8.11 24.09
N MET A 389 -17.70 -8.22 25.16
CA MET A 389 -16.30 -7.85 25.18
C MET A 389 -15.43 -8.93 24.54
N PHE A 390 -14.25 -8.56 24.03
CA PHE A 390 -13.30 -9.53 23.49
C PHE A 390 -12.72 -10.41 24.60
N ASN A 391 -13.22 -11.63 24.68
CA ASN A 391 -13.03 -12.59 25.75
C ASN A 391 -12.31 -13.86 25.27
N SER A 392 -12.65 -14.35 24.08
CA SER A 392 -12.07 -15.57 23.51
C SER A 392 -11.90 -15.42 21.99
N VAL A 393 -10.76 -15.85 21.45
CA VAL A 393 -10.52 -15.85 19.99
C VAL A 393 -11.48 -16.80 19.29
N GLY A 394 -11.65 -18.02 19.82
CA GLY A 394 -12.53 -19.03 19.23
C GLY A 394 -14.01 -18.65 19.31
N GLU A 395 -14.45 -18.06 20.43
CA GLU A 395 -15.82 -17.53 20.55
C GLU A 395 -16.07 -16.37 19.57
N THR A 396 -15.07 -15.50 19.40
CA THR A 396 -15.14 -14.38 18.44
C THR A 396 -15.26 -14.88 17.00
N TRP A 397 -14.43 -15.86 16.59
CA TRP A 397 -14.52 -16.48 15.26
C TRP A 397 -15.89 -17.10 15.02
N LYS A 398 -16.41 -17.87 16.00
CA LYS A 398 -17.75 -18.46 15.92
C LYS A 398 -18.84 -17.40 15.78
N ASN A 399 -18.76 -16.33 16.56
CA ASN A 399 -19.70 -15.21 16.47
C ASN A 399 -19.62 -14.50 15.11
N CYS A 400 -18.44 -14.38 14.51
CA CYS A 400 -18.29 -13.85 13.15
C CYS A 400 -18.93 -14.75 12.08
N LEU A 401 -19.19 -16.03 12.35
CA LEU A 401 -19.86 -16.95 11.43
C LEU A 401 -21.37 -17.07 11.67
N GLU A 402 -21.81 -16.97 12.92
CA GLU A 402 -23.20 -17.22 13.33
C GLU A 402 -23.99 -15.93 13.64
N GLY A 403 -23.29 -14.88 14.05
CA GLY A 403 -23.89 -13.59 14.42
C GLY A 403 -24.58 -12.91 13.23
N GLY A 404 -25.76 -12.33 13.48
CA GLY A 404 -26.59 -11.70 12.44
C GLY A 404 -26.07 -10.36 11.94
N THR A 405 -25.18 -9.71 12.69
CA THR A 405 -24.60 -8.39 12.38
C THR A 405 -23.09 -8.35 12.62
N ASP A 406 -22.45 -9.52 12.72
CA ASP A 406 -21.05 -9.63 13.09
C ASP A 406 -20.24 -10.15 11.90
N PHE A 407 -19.53 -9.24 11.23
CA PHE A 407 -18.77 -9.51 10.01
C PHE A 407 -17.31 -9.04 10.13
N LYS A 408 -16.77 -9.00 11.35
CA LYS A 408 -15.43 -8.45 11.65
C LYS A 408 -14.34 -9.20 10.90
N GLU A 409 -13.45 -8.45 10.26
CA GLU A 409 -12.12 -8.94 9.89
C GLU A 409 -11.12 -8.65 11.03
N LEU A 410 -9.86 -9.05 10.85
CA LEU A 410 -8.79 -8.84 11.83
C LEU A 410 -8.06 -7.51 11.61
N ILE A 411 -7.21 -7.18 12.58
CA ILE A 411 -6.30 -6.04 12.58
C ILE A 411 -4.84 -6.54 12.51
N PRO A 412 -3.86 -5.72 12.07
CA PRO A 412 -2.46 -6.14 11.91
C PRO A 412 -1.83 -6.75 13.17
N GLU A 413 -2.28 -6.35 14.36
CA GLU A 413 -1.76 -6.80 15.66
C GLU A 413 -1.87 -8.32 15.85
N PHE A 414 -2.83 -8.99 15.22
CA PHE A 414 -2.93 -10.46 15.24
C PHE A 414 -1.79 -11.16 14.49
N TYR A 415 -1.01 -10.43 13.70
CA TYR A 415 0.12 -10.91 12.91
C TYR A 415 1.43 -10.16 13.21
N GLY A 416 1.39 -9.29 14.23
CA GLY A 416 2.53 -8.54 14.76
C GLY A 416 3.26 -9.30 15.85
N SER A 417 4.14 -8.59 16.57
CA SER A 417 4.96 -9.15 17.65
C SER A 417 4.51 -8.74 19.06
N ASP A 418 3.62 -7.75 19.19
CA ASP A 418 3.15 -7.28 20.49
C ASP A 418 1.83 -7.96 20.89
N SER A 419 1.92 -8.88 21.85
CA SER A 419 0.77 -9.60 22.42
C SER A 419 0.09 -8.88 23.59
N SER A 420 0.48 -7.64 23.90
CA SER A 420 -0.05 -6.86 25.03
C SER A 420 -1.58 -6.72 24.99
N PHE A 421 -2.18 -6.59 23.79
CA PHE A 421 -3.63 -6.46 23.61
C PHE A 421 -4.43 -7.71 24.01
N LEU A 422 -3.79 -8.88 24.16
CA LEU A 422 -4.40 -10.12 24.65
C LEU A 422 -4.29 -10.26 26.19
N LYS A 423 -3.46 -9.44 26.83
CA LYS A 423 -3.12 -9.49 28.25
C LYS A 423 -3.79 -8.32 29.00
N ASN A 424 -4.42 -8.57 30.14
CA ASN A 424 -4.95 -7.48 30.99
C ASN A 424 -3.87 -6.92 31.91
N LEU A 425 -2.83 -6.29 31.35
CA LEU A 425 -1.67 -5.82 32.11
C LEU A 425 -2.00 -4.65 33.04
N LEU A 426 -3.00 -3.84 32.68
CA LEU A 426 -3.46 -2.69 33.46
C LEU A 426 -4.43 -3.07 34.58
N GLY A 427 -4.79 -4.35 34.73
CA GLY A 427 -5.75 -4.81 35.75
C GLY A 427 -7.14 -4.19 35.60
N LEU A 428 -7.58 -3.96 34.36
CA LEU A 428 -8.86 -3.32 34.04
C LEU A 428 -10.02 -4.17 34.55
N ASN A 429 -11.03 -3.54 35.14
CA ASN A 429 -12.27 -4.21 35.50
C ASN A 429 -13.24 -4.21 34.31
N LEU A 430 -13.18 -5.26 33.49
CA LEU A 430 -14.00 -5.42 32.28
C LEU A 430 -15.35 -6.14 32.55
N GLY A 431 -15.70 -6.34 33.81
CA GLY A 431 -16.98 -6.91 34.23
C GLY A 431 -17.01 -8.44 34.36
N ARG A 432 -18.23 -8.97 34.53
CA ARG A 432 -18.50 -10.42 34.70
C ARG A 432 -19.55 -10.88 33.71
N ARG A 433 -19.27 -12.01 33.05
CA ARG A 433 -20.18 -12.70 32.13
C ARG A 433 -21.35 -13.33 32.88
N GLN A 434 -22.49 -13.49 32.20
CA GLN A 434 -23.68 -14.15 32.77
C GLN A 434 -23.42 -15.59 33.22
N GLY A 435 -22.50 -16.31 32.55
CA GLY A 435 -22.11 -17.68 32.87
C GLY A 435 -21.17 -17.83 34.08
N GLY A 436 -20.79 -16.74 34.75
CA GLY A 436 -19.89 -16.78 35.89
C GLY A 436 -18.41 -16.85 35.48
N GLY A 437 -17.86 -15.73 35.05
CA GLY A 437 -16.43 -15.56 34.75
C GLY A 437 -16.10 -14.07 34.66
N ARG A 438 -14.94 -13.65 35.16
CA ARG A 438 -14.45 -12.27 34.97
C ARG A 438 -13.80 -12.15 33.59
N VAL A 439 -14.03 -11.02 32.92
CA VAL A 439 -13.32 -10.71 31.67
C VAL A 439 -11.94 -10.17 32.05
N GLU A 440 -10.90 -10.96 31.77
CA GLU A 440 -9.51 -10.67 32.14
C GLU A 440 -8.61 -10.80 30.91
N LYS A 441 -7.63 -11.72 30.90
CA LYS A 441 -6.89 -12.11 29.69
C LYS A 441 -7.82 -12.78 28.67
N VAL A 442 -7.47 -12.65 27.39
CA VAL A 442 -8.20 -13.32 26.31
C VAL A 442 -7.93 -14.83 26.38
N GLU A 443 -8.98 -15.63 26.26
CA GLU A 443 -8.90 -17.07 26.11
C GLU A 443 -8.39 -17.42 24.71
N LEU A 444 -7.27 -18.15 24.68
CA LEU A 444 -6.61 -18.56 23.46
C LEU A 444 -7.06 -19.96 23.03
N PRO A 445 -6.91 -20.31 21.74
CA PRO A 445 -7.16 -21.65 21.25
C PRO A 445 -6.28 -22.69 21.96
N PRO A 446 -6.72 -23.95 22.08
CA PRO A 446 -5.95 -24.98 22.81
C PRO A 446 -4.55 -25.26 22.22
N TRP A 447 -4.35 -25.00 20.92
CA TRP A 447 -3.07 -25.13 20.25
C TRP A 447 -2.04 -24.03 20.57
N ALA A 448 -2.42 -22.97 21.27
CA ALA A 448 -1.52 -21.90 21.68
C ALA A 448 -1.20 -22.00 23.18
N SER A 449 0.09 -22.02 23.54
CA SER A 449 0.51 -22.08 24.95
C SER A 449 0.29 -20.75 25.68
N ASP A 450 0.56 -19.66 24.99
CA ASP A 450 0.53 -18.30 25.52
C ASP A 450 0.31 -17.29 24.38
N PRO A 451 0.09 -15.99 24.69
CA PRO A 451 -0.20 -15.00 23.67
C PRO A 451 0.91 -14.78 22.64
N ASP A 452 2.18 -15.02 23.00
CA ASP A 452 3.30 -14.79 22.09
C ASP A 452 3.42 -15.96 21.09
N ASP A 453 3.30 -17.20 21.56
CA ASP A 453 3.17 -18.41 20.72
C ASP A 453 1.94 -18.35 19.80
N PHE A 454 0.81 -17.79 20.30
CA PHE A 454 -0.37 -17.54 19.47
C PHE A 454 -0.07 -16.63 18.28
N LEU A 455 0.58 -15.48 18.50
CA LEU A 455 0.92 -14.54 17.43
C LEU A 455 1.95 -15.12 16.45
N GLU A 456 2.93 -15.89 16.93
CA GLU A 456 3.89 -16.58 16.08
C GLU A 456 3.19 -17.56 15.14
N LYS A 457 2.27 -18.38 15.66
CA LYS A 457 1.47 -19.32 14.85
C LYS A 457 0.52 -18.62 13.88
N MET A 458 -0.12 -17.52 14.30
CA MET A 458 -0.93 -16.68 13.40
C MET A 458 -0.06 -16.13 12.26
N ARG A 459 1.15 -15.66 12.56
CA ARG A 459 2.08 -15.16 11.54
C ARG A 459 2.56 -16.26 10.60
N LEU A 460 2.91 -17.44 11.12
CA LEU A 460 3.26 -18.61 10.31
C LEU A 460 2.11 -19.03 9.39
N ALA A 461 0.87 -18.99 9.87
CA ALA A 461 -0.30 -19.28 9.06
C ALA A 461 -0.47 -18.25 7.92
N LEU A 462 -0.32 -16.96 8.21
CA LEU A 462 -0.39 -15.89 7.19
C LEU A 462 0.69 -16.02 6.12
N GLU A 463 1.91 -16.42 6.50
CA GLU A 463 3.02 -16.61 5.55
C GLU A 463 3.07 -18.01 4.93
N SER A 464 2.09 -18.88 5.25
CA SER A 464 2.02 -20.23 4.70
C SER A 464 1.86 -20.25 3.18
N GLN A 465 2.19 -21.41 2.59
CA GLN A 465 2.00 -21.62 1.16
C GLN A 465 0.52 -21.51 0.76
N TYR A 466 -0.39 -22.09 1.56
CA TYR A 466 -1.83 -22.02 1.30
C TYR A 466 -2.30 -20.57 1.19
N VAL A 467 -1.94 -19.72 2.17
CA VAL A 467 -2.34 -18.31 2.12
C VAL A 467 -1.65 -17.59 0.96
N SER A 468 -0.37 -17.84 0.71
CA SER A 468 0.33 -17.23 -0.44
C SER A 468 -0.35 -17.52 -1.78
N GLU A 469 -0.91 -18.72 -1.94
CA GLU A 469 -1.64 -19.12 -3.15
C GLU A 469 -3.05 -18.50 -3.23
N HIS A 470 -3.68 -18.16 -2.11
CA HIS A 470 -5.09 -17.72 -2.07
C HIS A 470 -5.32 -16.26 -1.64
N LEU A 471 -4.30 -15.55 -1.15
CA LEU A 471 -4.45 -14.20 -0.59
C LEU A 471 -4.94 -13.17 -1.61
N HIS A 472 -4.58 -13.33 -2.88
CA HIS A 472 -5.05 -12.50 -3.98
C HIS A 472 -6.59 -12.46 -4.08
N GLU A 473 -7.27 -13.57 -3.73
CA GLU A 473 -8.73 -13.66 -3.76
C GLU A 473 -9.39 -12.81 -2.67
N TRP A 474 -8.76 -12.70 -1.50
CA TRP A 474 -9.21 -11.81 -0.43
C TRP A 474 -8.91 -10.35 -0.76
N ILE A 475 -7.75 -10.08 -1.37
CA ILE A 475 -7.39 -8.75 -1.87
C ILE A 475 -8.45 -8.27 -2.88
N ASP A 476 -8.94 -9.15 -3.76
CA ASP A 476 -10.03 -8.81 -4.69
C ASP A 476 -11.31 -8.32 -4.00
N LEU A 477 -11.65 -8.90 -2.84
CA LEU A 477 -12.83 -8.50 -2.06
C LEU A 477 -12.63 -7.14 -1.39
N VAL A 478 -11.44 -6.89 -0.84
CA VAL A 478 -11.21 -5.72 0.03
C VAL A 478 -10.67 -4.52 -0.74
N PHE A 479 -9.73 -4.72 -1.66
CA PHE A 479 -9.04 -3.66 -2.41
C PHE A 479 -9.24 -3.76 -3.93
N GLY A 480 -9.68 -4.91 -4.44
CA GLY A 480 -9.73 -5.19 -5.88
C GLY A 480 -11.11 -5.11 -6.50
N TYR A 481 -11.28 -5.82 -7.62
CA TYR A 481 -12.44 -5.65 -8.51
C TYR A 481 -13.76 -6.17 -7.93
N LYS A 482 -13.73 -7.06 -6.92
CA LYS A 482 -14.92 -7.58 -6.22
C LYS A 482 -15.39 -6.68 -5.07
N GLN A 483 -14.81 -5.49 -4.90
CA GLN A 483 -15.24 -4.53 -3.88
C GLN A 483 -16.59 -3.87 -4.21
N ARG A 484 -16.88 -3.65 -5.51
CA ARG A 484 -18.06 -2.91 -5.98
C ARG A 484 -18.66 -3.55 -7.25
N GLY A 485 -19.82 -3.05 -7.68
CA GLY A 485 -20.46 -3.43 -8.94
C GLY A 485 -21.05 -4.84 -8.95
N SER A 486 -21.24 -5.40 -10.16
CA SER A 486 -21.80 -6.75 -10.35
C SER A 486 -20.94 -7.84 -9.70
N GLU A 487 -19.62 -7.65 -9.71
CA GLU A 487 -18.66 -8.60 -9.15
C GLU A 487 -18.77 -8.68 -7.63
N ALA A 488 -19.02 -7.55 -6.95
CA ALA A 488 -19.34 -7.56 -5.53
C ALA A 488 -20.65 -8.29 -5.24
N VAL A 489 -21.69 -8.13 -6.08
CA VAL A 489 -22.95 -8.87 -5.91
C VAL A 489 -22.72 -10.37 -6.07
N ALA A 490 -21.99 -10.77 -7.12
CA ALA A 490 -21.66 -12.17 -7.40
C ALA A 490 -20.80 -12.81 -6.29
N ALA A 491 -19.90 -12.05 -5.69
CA ALA A 491 -19.07 -12.48 -4.56
C ALA A 491 -19.75 -12.35 -3.19
N HIS A 492 -21.01 -11.88 -3.14
CA HIS A 492 -21.75 -11.58 -1.92
C HIS A 492 -21.04 -10.57 -1.01
N ASN A 493 -20.48 -9.51 -1.57
CA ASN A 493 -19.57 -8.57 -0.91
C ASN A 493 -20.08 -7.11 -0.90
N VAL A 494 -21.40 -6.92 -0.74
CA VAL A 494 -22.04 -5.59 -0.83
C VAL A 494 -22.34 -5.03 0.55
N PHE A 495 -21.66 -3.94 0.93
CA PHE A 495 -21.86 -3.22 2.19
C PHE A 495 -22.85 -2.06 2.05
N HIS A 496 -23.19 -1.44 3.17
CA HIS A 496 -24.08 -0.28 3.18
C HIS A 496 -23.49 0.87 2.31
N PRO A 497 -24.28 1.55 1.46
CA PRO A 497 -23.76 2.54 0.50
C PRO A 497 -22.90 3.65 1.12
N VAL A 498 -23.23 4.09 2.34
CA VAL A 498 -22.51 5.15 3.06
C VAL A 498 -21.07 4.79 3.44
N THR A 499 -20.69 3.51 3.38
CA THR A 499 -19.31 3.09 3.68
C THR A 499 -18.38 3.32 2.48
N TYR A 500 -18.93 3.47 1.28
CA TYR A 500 -18.17 3.62 0.05
C TYR A 500 -17.89 5.08 -0.27
N GLU A 501 -16.68 5.37 -0.72
CA GLU A 501 -16.34 6.65 -1.33
C GLU A 501 -17.30 7.00 -2.48
N GLY A 502 -17.82 8.23 -2.46
CA GLY A 502 -18.82 8.71 -3.42
C GLY A 502 -20.24 8.18 -3.17
N GLY A 503 -20.46 7.35 -2.14
CA GLY A 503 -21.77 6.80 -1.82
C GLY A 503 -22.78 7.83 -1.31
N VAL A 504 -22.30 8.91 -0.69
CA VAL A 504 -23.10 10.08 -0.28
C VAL A 504 -22.31 11.36 -0.53
N ASP A 505 -22.91 12.32 -1.23
CA ASP A 505 -22.36 13.66 -1.36
C ASP A 505 -22.78 14.53 -0.17
N CYS A 506 -21.92 14.60 0.85
CA CYS A 506 -22.16 15.39 2.05
C CYS A 506 -22.19 16.91 1.79
N ASP A 507 -21.67 17.38 0.66
CA ASP A 507 -21.64 18.81 0.31
C ASP A 507 -22.93 19.26 -0.39
N SER A 508 -23.67 18.31 -0.96
CA SER A 508 -25.04 18.54 -1.45
C SER A 508 -26.10 18.65 -0.33
N ILE A 509 -25.78 18.23 0.89
CA ILE A 509 -26.72 18.26 2.02
C ILE A 509 -26.78 19.67 2.61
N GLU A 510 -27.89 20.38 2.36
CA GLU A 510 -28.15 21.72 2.90
C GLU A 510 -28.50 21.70 4.40
N ASP A 511 -29.22 20.67 4.86
CA ASP A 511 -29.61 20.53 6.26
C ASP A 511 -28.41 20.16 7.14
N PRO A 512 -28.01 21.03 8.09
CA PRO A 512 -26.84 20.78 8.94
C PRO A 512 -27.00 19.53 9.81
N ASP A 513 -28.22 19.25 10.29
CA ASP A 513 -28.47 18.11 11.18
C ASP A 513 -28.36 16.78 10.42
N GLN A 514 -28.92 16.74 9.21
CA GLN A 514 -28.73 15.61 8.31
C GLN A 514 -27.26 15.42 7.92
N LYS A 515 -26.52 16.51 7.66
CA LYS A 515 -25.09 16.45 7.33
C LYS A 515 -24.27 15.89 8.50
N ILE A 516 -24.55 16.34 9.73
CA ILE A 516 -23.90 15.85 10.95
C ILE A 516 -24.22 14.37 11.15
N ALA A 517 -25.50 13.98 11.10
CA ALA A 517 -25.91 12.59 11.28
C ALA A 517 -25.22 11.65 10.27
N MET A 518 -25.08 12.09 9.02
CA MET A 518 -24.39 11.34 7.98
C MET A 518 -22.88 11.21 8.25
N LEU A 519 -22.22 12.31 8.63
CA LEU A 519 -20.79 12.28 8.98
C LEU A 519 -20.52 11.39 10.19
N THR A 520 -21.36 11.47 11.22
CA THR A 520 -21.30 10.56 12.38
C THR A 520 -21.44 9.11 11.93
N GLN A 521 -22.40 8.81 11.04
CA GLN A 521 -22.58 7.46 10.53
C GLN A 521 -21.32 6.95 9.80
N ILE A 522 -20.69 7.78 8.96
CA ILE A 522 -19.45 7.42 8.24
C ILE A 522 -18.30 7.14 9.22
N LEU A 523 -18.17 7.95 10.27
CA LEU A 523 -17.08 7.81 11.24
C LEU A 523 -17.28 6.65 12.23
N GLU A 524 -18.52 6.35 12.61
CA GLU A 524 -18.81 5.30 13.61
C GLU A 524 -18.98 3.91 13.01
N PHE A 525 -19.53 3.78 11.80
CA PHE A 525 -19.88 2.48 11.22
C PHE A 525 -18.82 1.92 10.26
N GLY A 526 -17.70 2.62 10.10
CA GLY A 526 -16.54 2.17 9.35
C GLY A 526 -16.59 2.53 7.87
N GLN A 527 -15.40 2.65 7.26
CA GLN A 527 -15.23 3.06 5.88
C GLN A 527 -14.60 1.94 5.05
N THR A 528 -15.09 1.75 3.83
CA THR A 528 -14.51 0.81 2.87
C THR A 528 -13.18 1.39 2.32
N PRO A 529 -12.09 0.61 2.25
CA PRO A 529 -10.81 1.10 1.72
C PRO A 529 -10.95 1.60 0.28
N ARG A 530 -10.01 2.42 -0.17
CA ARG A 530 -9.95 2.84 -1.57
C ARG A 530 -9.76 1.60 -2.45
N GLN A 531 -10.51 1.51 -3.55
CA GLN A 531 -10.29 0.46 -4.53
C GLN A 531 -8.96 0.74 -5.25
N LEU A 532 -8.04 -0.21 -5.18
CA LEU A 532 -6.71 -0.13 -5.78
C LEU A 532 -6.66 -0.82 -7.14
N PHE A 533 -7.42 -1.91 -7.30
CA PHE A 533 -7.40 -2.72 -8.51
C PHE A 533 -8.80 -2.89 -9.09
N VAL A 534 -8.90 -2.81 -10.41
CA VAL A 534 -10.16 -2.99 -11.17
C VAL A 534 -10.17 -4.27 -11.99
N THR A 535 -9.05 -4.98 -12.04
CA THR A 535 -8.88 -6.30 -12.64
C THR A 535 -8.60 -7.34 -11.54
N PRO A 536 -8.76 -8.65 -11.84
CA PRO A 536 -8.40 -9.71 -10.91
C PRO A 536 -6.97 -9.59 -10.42
N HIS A 537 -6.79 -9.64 -9.10
CA HIS A 537 -5.48 -9.55 -8.48
C HIS A 537 -4.62 -10.76 -8.86
N PRO A 538 -3.41 -10.57 -9.37
CA PRO A 538 -2.53 -11.68 -9.71
C PRO A 538 -2.20 -12.56 -8.49
N GLN A 539 -2.13 -13.86 -8.71
CA GLN A 539 -1.68 -14.82 -7.70
C GLN A 539 -0.18 -14.64 -7.39
N ARG A 540 0.25 -14.93 -6.15
CA ARG A 540 1.67 -14.97 -5.80
C ARG A 540 2.36 -16.12 -6.53
N ILE A 541 3.58 -15.89 -7.02
CA ILE A 541 4.35 -16.94 -7.68
C ILE A 541 4.94 -17.83 -6.59
N THR A 542 4.31 -18.96 -6.32
CA THR A 542 4.83 -19.96 -5.37
C THR A 542 5.67 -21.02 -6.12
N PRO A 543 6.87 -21.37 -5.61
CA PRO A 543 7.63 -22.48 -6.17
C PRO A 543 6.85 -23.78 -5.91
N ARG A 544 6.39 -24.44 -6.97
CA ARG A 544 5.66 -25.71 -6.85
C ARG A 544 6.59 -26.81 -6.35
N ILE A 545 6.50 -27.14 -5.06
CA ILE A 545 7.10 -28.36 -4.51
C ILE A 545 6.22 -29.54 -4.96
N HIS A 546 6.68 -30.30 -5.95
CA HIS A 546 6.05 -31.58 -6.30
C HIS A 546 6.27 -32.59 -5.17
N ASN A 547 5.25 -32.85 -4.37
CA ASN A 547 5.23 -33.95 -3.40
C ASN A 547 5.28 -35.31 -4.11
N LEU A 548 6.46 -35.93 -4.13
CA LEU A 548 6.67 -37.33 -4.52
C LEU A 548 6.07 -38.26 -3.46
N SER A 549 4.81 -38.65 -3.63
CA SER A 549 4.21 -39.81 -2.96
C SER A 549 3.66 -40.78 -4.01
N ALA A 550 4.57 -41.49 -4.67
CA ALA A 550 4.23 -42.69 -5.43
C ALA A 550 5.25 -43.79 -5.13
N THR A 551 4.75 -44.86 -4.51
CA THR A 551 5.44 -46.12 -4.17
C THR A 551 6.17 -46.75 -5.35
N PRO A 552 7.35 -47.39 -5.15
CA PRO A 552 8.14 -47.96 -6.23
C PRO A 552 7.66 -49.39 -6.56
N SER A 553 7.16 -49.60 -7.77
CA SER A 553 7.11 -50.94 -8.37
C SER A 553 8.24 -51.09 -9.39
N LEU A 554 9.19 -51.96 -9.09
CA LEU A 554 10.30 -52.35 -9.97
C LEU A 554 9.79 -52.97 -11.28
N SER A 555 10.19 -52.39 -12.41
CA SER A 555 10.67 -53.16 -13.57
C SER A 555 11.52 -52.27 -14.48
N SER A 556 12.71 -52.77 -14.76
CA SER A 556 13.87 -52.17 -15.42
C SER A 556 13.67 -51.74 -16.88
N SER A 557 14.13 -50.53 -17.21
CA SER A 557 14.92 -50.26 -18.42
C SER A 557 15.66 -48.93 -18.27
N GLU A 558 16.97 -48.97 -18.46
CA GLU A 558 17.93 -47.89 -18.26
C GLU A 558 17.65 -46.65 -19.13
N SER A 559 17.59 -45.48 -18.49
CA SER A 559 18.03 -44.21 -19.08
C SER A 559 18.44 -43.26 -17.95
N LYS A 560 19.74 -42.91 -17.91
CA LYS A 560 20.29 -41.93 -16.96
C LYS A 560 19.57 -40.58 -17.11
N PRO A 561 19.06 -39.94 -16.05
CA PRO A 561 18.75 -38.52 -16.07
C PRO A 561 20.08 -37.77 -16.01
N SER A 562 20.34 -36.97 -17.03
CA SER A 562 21.43 -35.99 -17.02
C SER A 562 21.11 -34.88 -16.02
N ASP A 563 22.06 -34.57 -15.17
CA ASP A 563 22.08 -33.39 -14.31
C ASP A 563 21.66 -32.12 -15.09
N SER A 564 20.52 -31.52 -14.76
CA SER A 564 20.21 -30.14 -15.13
C SER A 564 20.60 -29.22 -13.96
N PHE A 565 21.88 -28.90 -13.96
CA PHE A 565 22.51 -27.74 -13.33
C PHE A 565 21.79 -26.45 -13.83
N GLU A 566 21.42 -25.43 -13.06
CA GLU A 566 21.42 -25.17 -11.62
C GLU A 566 20.50 -23.95 -11.38
N ASP A 567 19.83 -23.98 -10.24
CA ASP A 567 19.29 -22.82 -9.53
C ASP A 567 20.42 -21.82 -9.26
N LEU A 568 20.42 -20.69 -9.96
CA LEU A 568 21.25 -19.55 -9.60
C LEU A 568 20.39 -18.53 -8.86
N THR A 569 20.58 -18.47 -7.54
CA THR A 569 20.04 -17.40 -6.68
C THR A 569 20.39 -16.02 -7.25
N GLU A 570 19.53 -15.02 -7.06
CA GLU A 570 19.82 -13.63 -7.48
C GLU A 570 21.11 -13.09 -6.83
N GLU A 571 21.54 -13.65 -5.70
CA GLU A 571 22.86 -13.39 -5.11
C GLU A 571 24.03 -13.93 -5.95
N SER A 572 23.91 -15.11 -6.55
CA SER A 572 24.95 -15.67 -7.42
C SER A 572 25.00 -14.97 -8.79
N LYS A 573 23.86 -14.46 -9.28
CA LYS A 573 23.85 -13.50 -10.41
C LYS A 573 24.49 -12.16 -10.01
N LYS A 574 24.09 -11.51 -8.91
CA LYS A 574 24.79 -10.30 -8.42
C LYS A 574 26.30 -10.51 -8.22
N MET A 575 26.73 -11.67 -7.73
CA MET A 575 28.15 -12.02 -7.58
C MET A 575 28.86 -12.24 -8.93
N ALA A 576 28.22 -12.83 -9.94
CA ALA A 576 28.82 -13.01 -11.27
C ALA A 576 29.14 -11.65 -11.94
N TRP A 577 28.25 -10.67 -11.78
CA TRP A 577 28.41 -9.34 -12.36
C TRP A 577 29.29 -8.39 -11.51
N SER A 578 29.51 -8.71 -10.22
CA SER A 578 30.47 -7.98 -9.37
C SER A 578 31.94 -8.17 -9.77
N ASN A 579 32.25 -9.21 -10.57
CA ASN A 579 33.60 -9.52 -11.05
C ASN A 579 33.88 -9.03 -12.48
N MET A 580 33.01 -8.21 -13.08
CA MET A 580 33.13 -7.82 -14.48
C MET A 580 34.36 -6.94 -14.80
N ASN A 581 34.90 -6.30 -13.77
CA ASN A 581 36.18 -5.56 -13.79
C ASN A 581 37.39 -6.49 -14.08
N LYS A 582 37.20 -7.81 -13.99
CA LYS A 582 38.21 -8.84 -14.24
C LYS A 582 38.04 -9.53 -15.60
N LEU A 583 37.10 -9.08 -16.44
CA LEU A 583 36.96 -9.61 -17.79
C LEU A 583 38.27 -9.37 -18.56
N ALA A 584 38.85 -10.45 -19.07
CA ALA A 584 40.03 -10.42 -19.92
C ALA A 584 39.71 -11.08 -21.25
N LEU A 585 40.23 -10.53 -22.34
CA LEU A 585 40.12 -11.14 -23.67
C LEU A 585 40.76 -12.54 -23.63
N GLN A 586 39.95 -13.59 -23.78
CA GLN A 586 40.44 -14.96 -23.79
C GLN A 586 40.95 -15.37 -25.18
N SER A 587 40.21 -15.03 -26.23
CA SER A 587 40.60 -15.32 -27.62
C SER A 587 39.87 -14.40 -28.61
N CYS A 588 40.45 -14.22 -29.79
CA CYS A 588 39.86 -13.45 -30.88
C CYS A 588 40.01 -14.23 -32.19
N HIS A 589 38.90 -14.41 -32.90
CA HIS A 589 38.86 -15.21 -34.13
C HIS A 589 38.15 -14.44 -35.23
N LYS A 590 38.84 -14.22 -36.36
CA LYS A 590 38.22 -13.68 -37.58
C LYS A 590 37.62 -14.83 -38.38
N ILE A 591 36.37 -15.18 -38.05
CA ILE A 591 35.66 -16.28 -38.72
C ILE A 591 34.88 -15.84 -39.95
N HIS A 592 34.39 -14.59 -40.01
CA HIS A 592 33.62 -14.06 -41.15
C HIS A 592 34.45 -13.09 -42.00
N LYS A 593 34.03 -12.94 -43.27
CA LYS A 593 34.66 -11.97 -44.20
C LYS A 593 34.13 -10.56 -43.98
N GLU A 594 32.84 -10.46 -43.68
CA GLU A 594 32.09 -9.23 -43.46
C GLU A 594 31.65 -9.11 -41.98
N ALA A 595 30.91 -8.05 -41.66
CA ALA A 595 30.39 -7.81 -40.31
C ALA A 595 29.52 -8.97 -39.80
N VAL A 596 29.66 -9.28 -38.51
CA VAL A 596 28.80 -10.24 -37.80
C VAL A 596 27.51 -9.51 -37.42
N THR A 597 26.38 -10.13 -37.72
CA THR A 597 25.05 -9.51 -37.56
C THR A 597 24.22 -10.11 -36.43
N GLY A 598 24.56 -11.33 -36.00
CA GLY A 598 23.85 -12.01 -34.91
C GLY A 598 24.73 -13.10 -34.30
N ILE A 599 24.54 -13.34 -33.01
CA ILE A 599 25.25 -14.38 -32.26
C ILE A 599 24.23 -15.13 -31.39
N ALA A 600 24.30 -16.45 -31.40
CA ALA A 600 23.51 -17.32 -30.54
C ALA A 600 24.41 -18.37 -29.90
N VAL A 601 24.13 -18.77 -28.66
CA VAL A 601 24.94 -19.74 -27.91
C VAL A 601 24.04 -20.88 -27.45
N THR A 602 24.55 -22.11 -27.49
CA THR A 602 23.88 -23.28 -26.88
C THR A 602 23.78 -23.14 -25.37
N LEU A 603 22.77 -23.72 -24.72
CA LEU A 603 22.59 -23.69 -23.26
C LEU A 603 23.85 -24.15 -22.49
N GLY A 604 24.57 -25.14 -23.01
CA GLY A 604 25.84 -25.62 -22.42
C GLY A 604 27.05 -24.70 -22.63
N GLY A 605 26.94 -23.64 -23.44
CA GLY A 605 28.06 -22.72 -23.73
C GLY A 605 29.15 -23.28 -24.67
N ASP A 606 29.02 -24.53 -25.12
CA ASP A 606 30.06 -25.23 -25.89
C ASP A 606 30.18 -24.79 -27.35
N SER A 607 29.06 -24.34 -27.93
CA SER A 607 28.96 -23.94 -29.34
C SER A 607 28.33 -22.57 -29.49
N ILE A 608 28.98 -21.74 -30.30
CA ILE A 608 28.58 -20.39 -30.66
C ILE A 608 28.21 -20.38 -32.14
N PHE A 609 27.01 -19.91 -32.44
CA PHE A 609 26.52 -19.66 -33.78
C PHE A 609 26.62 -18.18 -34.10
N SER A 610 27.05 -17.86 -35.31
CA SER A 610 27.22 -16.48 -35.76
C SER A 610 26.72 -16.34 -37.19
N THR A 611 25.94 -15.28 -37.44
CA THR A 611 25.49 -14.87 -38.77
C THR A 611 26.25 -13.64 -39.23
N SER A 612 26.37 -13.47 -40.54
CA SER A 612 27.12 -12.36 -41.12
C SER A 612 26.51 -11.86 -42.42
N GLN A 613 26.89 -10.63 -42.79
CA GLN A 613 26.64 -10.06 -44.10
C GLN A 613 27.32 -10.83 -45.24
N ASP A 614 28.28 -11.71 -44.94
CA ASP A 614 28.90 -12.60 -45.92
C ASP A 614 28.00 -13.78 -46.37
N SER A 615 26.71 -13.76 -46.01
CA SER A 615 25.66 -14.76 -46.29
C SER A 615 25.80 -16.10 -45.58
N THR A 616 26.71 -16.22 -44.59
CA THR A 616 26.98 -17.49 -43.92
C THR A 616 26.56 -17.50 -42.44
N LEU A 617 26.05 -18.66 -42.01
CA LEU A 617 25.93 -19.08 -40.62
C LEU A 617 27.13 -19.97 -40.28
N LYS A 618 27.88 -19.61 -39.24
CA LYS A 618 29.03 -20.39 -38.76
C LYS A 618 28.83 -20.87 -37.34
N MET A 619 29.22 -22.12 -37.10
CA MET A 619 29.24 -22.75 -35.78
C MET A 619 30.69 -22.89 -35.33
N PHE A 620 31.03 -22.23 -34.24
CA PHE A 620 32.33 -22.23 -33.60
C PHE A 620 32.22 -22.93 -32.25
N SER A 621 33.15 -23.81 -31.93
CA SER A 621 33.26 -24.45 -30.62
C SER A 621 34.59 -24.10 -29.99
N LYS A 622 34.59 -23.89 -28.67
CA LYS A 622 35.78 -23.48 -27.91
C LYS A 622 36.94 -24.49 -28.03
N GLU A 623 36.63 -25.78 -28.13
CA GLU A 623 37.65 -26.84 -28.18
C GLU A 623 38.16 -27.10 -29.61
N ASN A 624 37.26 -27.08 -30.60
CA ASN A 624 37.55 -27.55 -31.96
C ASN A 624 37.60 -26.42 -33.01
N GLY A 625 37.40 -25.16 -32.60
CA GLY A 625 37.37 -24.02 -33.49
C GLY A 625 36.13 -24.01 -34.40
N LEU A 626 36.29 -23.55 -35.65
CA LEU A 626 35.19 -23.50 -36.63
C LEU A 626 34.80 -24.92 -37.07
N GLN A 627 33.59 -25.35 -36.72
CA GLN A 627 33.10 -26.70 -37.02
C GLN A 627 32.23 -26.73 -38.28
N ARG A 628 31.38 -25.72 -38.48
CA ARG A 628 30.42 -25.69 -39.61
C ARG A 628 30.29 -24.30 -40.21
N SER A 629 30.06 -24.26 -41.52
CA SER A 629 29.78 -23.06 -42.28
C SER A 629 28.73 -23.38 -43.33
N VAL A 630 27.60 -22.67 -43.29
CA VAL A 630 26.45 -22.90 -44.17
C VAL A 630 26.00 -21.58 -44.74
N SER A 631 25.69 -21.56 -46.04
CA SER A 631 25.02 -20.44 -46.70
C SER A 631 23.63 -20.93 -47.14
N PHE A 632 22.61 -20.12 -46.89
CA PHE A 632 21.22 -20.41 -47.27
C PHE A 632 20.84 -19.72 -48.57
N SER A 633 21.40 -18.54 -48.81
CA SER A 633 21.18 -17.70 -49.99
C SER A 633 22.39 -16.84 -50.29
N ASN A 634 22.32 -16.03 -51.34
CA ASN A 634 23.37 -15.09 -51.72
C ASN A 634 23.21 -13.71 -51.04
N MET A 635 22.25 -13.58 -50.12
CA MET A 635 21.97 -12.34 -49.39
C MET A 635 22.49 -12.43 -47.96
N ALA A 636 22.70 -11.26 -47.34
CA ALA A 636 23.15 -11.17 -45.96
C ALA A 636 22.17 -11.87 -45.00
N LEU A 637 22.72 -12.46 -43.95
CA LEU A 637 21.94 -12.91 -42.79
C LEU A 637 21.89 -11.77 -41.77
N SER A 638 20.73 -11.51 -41.19
CA SER A 638 20.47 -10.31 -40.39
C SER A 638 20.48 -10.55 -38.88
N SER A 639 19.96 -11.68 -38.40
CA SER A 639 19.93 -12.03 -36.98
C SER A 639 19.83 -13.55 -36.83
N CYS A 640 20.23 -14.07 -35.66
CA CYS A 640 20.06 -15.47 -35.30
C CYS A 640 19.76 -15.67 -33.83
N LEU A 641 19.03 -16.75 -33.52
CA LEU A 641 18.72 -17.19 -32.17
C LEU A 641 18.70 -18.72 -32.07
N MET A 642 18.92 -19.24 -30.87
CA MET A 642 18.83 -20.66 -30.55
C MET A 642 17.46 -20.96 -29.94
N LEU A 643 16.80 -22.02 -30.39
CA LEU A 643 15.56 -22.48 -29.75
C LEU A 643 15.86 -23.17 -28.40
N PRO A 644 14.93 -23.15 -27.43
CA PRO A 644 15.17 -23.68 -26.08
C PRO A 644 15.57 -25.17 -25.99
N ASP A 645 15.41 -25.93 -27.08
CA ASP A 645 15.79 -27.33 -27.14
C ASP A 645 17.23 -27.58 -27.64
N ASP A 646 17.98 -26.52 -27.95
CA ASP A 646 19.33 -26.54 -28.55
C ASP A 646 19.44 -27.33 -29.87
N LYS A 647 18.33 -27.70 -30.48
CA LYS A 647 18.31 -28.52 -31.71
C LYS A 647 18.25 -27.69 -32.96
N ILE A 648 17.70 -26.48 -32.87
CA ILE A 648 17.41 -25.64 -34.03
C ILE A 648 17.94 -24.22 -33.80
N VAL A 649 18.71 -23.74 -34.76
CA VAL A 649 19.10 -22.33 -34.88
C VAL A 649 18.20 -21.68 -35.91
N VAL A 650 17.58 -20.56 -35.56
CA VAL A 650 16.76 -19.77 -36.46
C VAL A 650 17.59 -18.59 -36.95
N CYS A 651 17.55 -18.32 -38.25
CA CYS A 651 18.30 -17.21 -38.88
C CYS A 651 17.40 -16.44 -39.84
N SER A 652 17.41 -15.12 -39.77
CA SER A 652 16.74 -14.25 -40.73
C SER A 652 17.69 -13.76 -41.82
N SER A 653 17.15 -13.44 -43.00
CA SER A 653 17.92 -12.98 -44.16
C SER A 653 17.25 -11.81 -44.89
N TRP A 654 18.06 -11.05 -45.63
CA TRP A 654 17.60 -10.00 -46.54
C TRP A 654 16.95 -10.54 -47.82
N ASP A 655 16.84 -11.86 -47.98
CA ASP A 655 16.08 -12.50 -49.07
C ASP A 655 14.59 -12.73 -48.74
N ASN A 656 14.10 -12.05 -47.70
CA ASN A 656 12.74 -12.09 -47.17
C ASN A 656 12.38 -13.36 -46.36
N ASN A 657 13.33 -14.30 -46.17
CA ASN A 657 13.08 -15.56 -45.49
C ASN A 657 13.69 -15.63 -44.08
N VAL A 658 13.10 -16.50 -43.28
CA VAL A 658 13.63 -17.03 -42.03
C VAL A 658 13.91 -18.53 -42.20
N TYR A 659 15.14 -18.93 -41.88
CA TYR A 659 15.65 -20.28 -42.03
C TYR A 659 15.73 -21.00 -40.69
N PHE A 660 15.27 -22.24 -40.64
CA PHE A 660 15.41 -23.13 -39.49
C PHE A 660 16.52 -24.15 -39.79
N TYR A 661 17.59 -24.11 -39.03
CA TYR A 661 18.77 -24.95 -39.23
C TYR A 661 18.90 -25.97 -38.12
N SER A 662 18.88 -27.26 -38.47
CA SER A 662 19.03 -28.32 -37.48
C SER A 662 20.50 -28.52 -37.11
N VAL A 663 20.81 -28.33 -35.82
CA VAL A 663 22.14 -28.53 -35.25
C VAL A 663 22.53 -30.01 -35.26
N ALA A 664 21.60 -30.92 -34.97
CA ALA A 664 21.90 -32.36 -35.00
C ALA A 664 22.24 -32.85 -36.41
N TYR A 665 21.44 -32.46 -37.42
CA TYR A 665 21.58 -32.96 -38.79
C TYR A 665 22.48 -32.11 -39.68
N GLY A 666 22.85 -30.90 -39.26
CA GLY A 666 23.73 -30.01 -40.02
C GLY A 666 23.13 -29.54 -41.35
N ARG A 667 21.82 -29.36 -41.41
CA ARG A 667 21.10 -28.97 -42.63
C ARG A 667 19.93 -28.04 -42.33
N ARG A 668 19.52 -27.28 -43.35
CA ARG A 668 18.27 -26.53 -43.34
C ARG A 668 17.09 -27.51 -43.18
N GLN A 669 16.31 -27.30 -42.13
CA GLN A 669 15.12 -28.08 -41.80
C GLN A 669 13.89 -27.48 -42.48
N ASP A 670 13.63 -26.20 -42.27
CA ASP A 670 12.48 -25.50 -42.84
C ASP A 670 12.84 -24.06 -43.27
N THR A 671 11.93 -23.43 -44.01
CA THR A 671 12.04 -22.06 -44.50
C THR A 671 10.67 -21.40 -44.42
N LEU A 672 10.64 -20.23 -43.79
CA LEU A 672 9.47 -19.38 -43.66
C LEU A 672 9.71 -18.12 -44.50
N MET A 673 8.91 -17.94 -45.56
CA MET A 673 8.84 -16.65 -46.25
C MET A 673 7.94 -15.74 -45.40
N GLY A 674 8.55 -14.94 -44.54
CA GLY A 674 7.83 -14.17 -43.52
C GLY A 674 7.33 -12.82 -44.03
N HIS A 675 8.06 -12.22 -44.97
CA HIS A 675 7.94 -10.81 -45.33
C HIS A 675 8.09 -10.58 -46.84
N ASP A 676 7.79 -9.35 -47.29
CA ASP A 676 7.93 -8.94 -48.69
C ASP A 676 9.22 -8.13 -48.96
N ASP A 677 9.95 -7.80 -47.89
CA ASP A 677 11.28 -7.18 -47.92
C ASP A 677 12.18 -7.86 -46.86
N ALA A 678 13.43 -7.37 -46.73
CA ALA A 678 14.44 -7.90 -45.85
C ALA A 678 13.96 -8.03 -44.40
N VAL A 679 14.06 -9.24 -43.84
CA VAL A 679 13.82 -9.50 -42.42
C VAL A 679 15.01 -8.96 -41.64
N SER A 680 14.79 -7.97 -40.79
CA SER A 680 15.85 -7.22 -40.11
C SER A 680 16.24 -7.83 -38.76
N HIS A 681 15.27 -8.34 -38.01
CA HIS A 681 15.50 -8.88 -36.66
C HIS A 681 14.46 -9.95 -36.31
N ILE A 682 14.86 -10.88 -35.44
CA ILE A 682 13.98 -11.96 -34.95
C ILE A 682 14.08 -12.11 -33.44
N CYS A 683 12.97 -12.49 -32.80
CA CYS A 683 12.92 -12.84 -31.38
C CYS A 683 12.01 -14.06 -31.18
N TRP A 684 12.34 -14.89 -30.18
CA TRP A 684 11.64 -16.13 -29.89
C TRP A 684 11.11 -16.13 -28.46
N ARG A 685 9.84 -16.45 -28.29
CA ARG A 685 9.24 -16.65 -26.96
C ARG A 685 7.96 -17.48 -27.03
N ASP A 686 7.81 -18.42 -26.09
CA ASP A 686 6.57 -19.21 -25.87
C ASP A 686 6.00 -19.79 -27.18
N ASP A 687 6.86 -20.48 -27.95
CA ASP A 687 6.55 -21.08 -29.26
C ASP A 687 6.13 -20.10 -30.38
N LYS A 688 6.30 -18.80 -30.14
CA LYS A 688 6.05 -17.72 -31.09
C LYS A 688 7.36 -17.11 -31.58
N LEU A 689 7.43 -16.94 -32.90
CA LEU A 689 8.51 -16.23 -33.57
C LEU A 689 8.03 -14.83 -33.97
N TYR A 690 8.71 -13.81 -33.49
CA TYR A 690 8.50 -12.41 -33.84
C TYR A 690 9.54 -12.00 -34.87
N THR A 691 9.09 -11.43 -35.99
CA THR A 691 9.96 -11.06 -37.12
C THR A 691 9.72 -9.60 -37.48
N ALA A 692 10.77 -8.77 -37.45
CA ALA A 692 10.76 -7.40 -37.95
C ALA A 692 11.29 -7.33 -39.38
N SER A 693 10.75 -6.41 -40.17
CA SER A 693 11.11 -6.26 -41.58
C SER A 693 11.10 -4.82 -42.05
N TRP A 694 11.84 -4.60 -43.14
CA TRP A 694 11.88 -3.32 -43.85
C TRP A 694 10.63 -3.04 -44.69
N ASP A 695 9.71 -4.01 -44.80
CA ASP A 695 8.36 -3.81 -45.34
C ASP A 695 7.41 -3.02 -44.40
N SER A 696 7.96 -2.45 -43.32
CA SER A 696 7.27 -1.69 -42.28
C SER A 696 6.32 -2.52 -41.41
N THR A 697 6.53 -3.84 -41.33
CA THR A 697 5.71 -4.73 -40.49
C THR A 697 6.53 -5.51 -39.48
N VAL A 698 5.90 -5.82 -38.34
CA VAL A 698 6.32 -6.91 -37.44
C VAL A 698 5.27 -8.00 -37.49
N LYS A 699 5.68 -9.24 -37.77
CA LYS A 699 4.79 -10.41 -37.84
C LYS A 699 5.09 -11.40 -36.73
N VAL A 700 4.03 -12.03 -36.22
CA VAL A 700 4.11 -13.04 -35.15
C VAL A 700 3.62 -14.37 -35.69
N PHE A 701 4.48 -15.38 -35.69
CA PHE A 701 4.17 -16.71 -36.17
C PHE A 701 4.15 -17.71 -35.02
N LEU A 702 3.07 -18.48 -34.89
CA LEU A 702 3.04 -19.67 -34.04
C LEU A 702 3.71 -20.82 -34.78
N ILE A 703 4.68 -21.46 -34.13
CA ILE A 703 5.36 -22.62 -34.70
C ILE A 703 4.78 -23.89 -34.08
N SER A 704 4.10 -24.69 -34.90
CA SER A 704 3.59 -25.99 -34.46
C SER A 704 4.42 -27.12 -35.05
N PRO A 705 5.09 -27.95 -34.22
CA PRO A 705 5.80 -29.12 -34.70
C PRO A 705 4.78 -30.14 -35.25
N ALA A 706 4.85 -30.43 -36.54
CA ALA A 706 3.94 -31.38 -37.16
C ALA A 706 4.48 -32.82 -37.02
N ASN A 707 3.67 -33.74 -36.48
CA ASN A 707 3.98 -35.17 -36.38
C ASN A 707 4.10 -35.81 -37.79
N ASN A 708 5.29 -35.74 -38.40
CA ASN A 708 5.69 -36.28 -39.70
C ASN A 708 5.34 -35.47 -40.98
N LYS A 709 5.14 -34.15 -40.87
CA LYS A 709 5.04 -33.23 -42.04
C LYS A 709 5.90 -31.97 -41.81
N ARG A 710 6.08 -31.15 -42.86
CA ARG A 710 6.75 -29.83 -42.76
C ARG A 710 6.18 -29.03 -41.59
N THR A 711 7.04 -28.28 -40.90
CA THR A 711 6.64 -27.40 -39.80
C THR A 711 5.56 -26.44 -40.28
N ARG A 712 4.52 -26.26 -39.47
CA ARG A 712 3.42 -25.33 -39.78
C ARG A 712 3.71 -24.00 -39.11
N PHE A 713 3.60 -22.93 -39.90
CA PHE A 713 3.74 -21.55 -39.45
C PHE A 713 2.39 -20.87 -39.61
N ASP A 714 1.75 -20.53 -38.48
CA ASP A 714 0.48 -19.83 -38.47
C ASP A 714 0.72 -18.36 -38.08
N LEU A 715 0.38 -17.42 -38.96
CA LEU A 715 0.45 -15.98 -38.67
C LEU A 715 -0.63 -15.62 -37.64
N LEU A 716 -0.22 -15.13 -36.47
CA LEU A 716 -1.09 -14.76 -35.35
C LEU A 716 -1.44 -13.27 -35.35
N ALA A 717 -0.46 -12.41 -35.61
CA ALA A 717 -0.59 -10.97 -35.52
C ALA A 717 0.38 -10.26 -36.47
N GLU A 718 0.01 -9.04 -36.85
CA GLU A 718 0.79 -8.15 -37.71
C GLU A 718 0.68 -6.73 -37.15
N PHE A 719 1.83 -6.08 -36.95
CA PHE A 719 1.94 -4.71 -36.42
C PHE A 719 2.53 -3.80 -37.50
N GLU A 720 1.70 -2.90 -38.03
CA GLU A 720 2.06 -1.99 -39.11
C GLU A 720 2.74 -0.72 -38.56
N HIS A 721 3.78 -0.26 -39.26
CA HIS A 721 4.54 0.95 -38.94
C HIS A 721 4.56 1.89 -40.15
N GLU A 722 4.84 3.17 -39.93
CA GLU A 722 4.97 4.14 -41.03
C GLU A 722 6.30 3.99 -41.81
N ALA A 723 7.30 3.36 -41.20
CA ALA A 723 8.62 3.16 -41.78
C ALA A 723 9.17 1.76 -41.48
N GLY A 724 10.16 1.32 -42.26
CA GLY A 724 10.79 0.01 -42.11
C GLY A 724 11.29 -0.23 -40.69
N VAL A 725 10.91 -1.36 -40.10
CA VAL A 725 11.30 -1.75 -38.75
C VAL A 725 12.70 -2.35 -38.79
N ASN A 726 13.61 -1.88 -37.96
CA ASN A 726 14.98 -2.35 -37.94
C ASN A 726 15.24 -3.36 -36.82
N THR A 727 14.68 -3.14 -35.64
CA THR A 727 14.94 -3.95 -34.44
C THR A 727 13.67 -4.12 -33.63
N LEU A 728 13.61 -5.18 -32.83
CA LEU A 728 12.53 -5.45 -31.89
C LEU A 728 13.07 -6.14 -30.65
N ASP A 729 12.37 -5.97 -29.53
CA ASP A 729 12.58 -6.75 -28.31
C ASP A 729 11.27 -6.98 -27.56
N LEU A 730 11.24 -8.02 -26.73
CA LEU A 730 10.10 -8.39 -25.91
C LEU A 730 10.39 -8.13 -24.45
N SER A 731 9.39 -7.63 -23.73
CA SER A 731 9.46 -7.56 -22.28
C SER A 731 9.76 -8.94 -21.66
N PRO A 732 10.51 -9.03 -20.57
CA PRO A 732 10.74 -10.28 -19.83
C PRO A 732 9.46 -11.06 -19.46
N ALA A 733 8.33 -10.38 -19.33
CA ALA A 733 7.01 -10.98 -19.09
C ALA A 733 6.34 -11.52 -20.37
N GLY A 734 6.75 -11.06 -21.56
CA GLY A 734 6.17 -11.45 -22.85
C GLY A 734 4.83 -10.78 -23.16
N THR A 735 4.52 -9.65 -22.52
CA THR A 735 3.26 -8.91 -22.68
C THR A 735 3.40 -7.69 -23.59
N LEU A 736 4.56 -7.03 -23.54
CA LEU A 736 4.88 -5.84 -24.33
C LEU A 736 5.95 -6.15 -25.37
N LEU A 737 5.84 -5.47 -26.52
CA LEU A 737 6.77 -5.49 -27.65
C LEU A 737 7.28 -4.07 -27.91
N ALA A 738 8.59 -3.89 -27.98
CA ALA A 738 9.21 -2.63 -28.37
C ALA A 738 9.82 -2.78 -29.77
N THR A 739 9.60 -1.81 -30.64
CA THR A 739 10.11 -1.81 -32.02
C THR A 739 10.81 -0.50 -32.35
N GLY A 740 11.93 -0.58 -33.05
CA GLY A 740 12.70 0.58 -33.51
C GLY A 740 12.73 0.66 -35.03
N THR A 741 12.42 1.83 -35.60
CA THR A 741 12.34 2.05 -37.05
C THR A 741 13.61 2.70 -37.63
N LYS A 742 13.71 2.71 -38.97
CA LYS A 742 14.76 3.41 -39.72
C LYS A 742 14.75 4.94 -39.53
N GLU A 743 13.62 5.53 -39.17
CA GLU A 743 13.46 6.98 -38.98
C GLU A 743 13.68 7.41 -37.52
N GLY A 744 14.22 6.56 -36.66
CA GLY A 744 14.51 6.92 -35.27
C GLY A 744 13.30 6.90 -34.34
N THR A 745 12.21 6.23 -34.75
CA THR A 745 10.99 6.12 -33.94
C THR A 745 10.97 4.80 -33.17
N LEU A 746 10.80 4.89 -31.86
CA LEU A 746 10.54 3.80 -30.94
C LEU A 746 9.02 3.66 -30.73
N THR A 747 8.47 2.48 -30.98
CA THR A 747 7.04 2.19 -30.75
C THR A 747 6.89 1.06 -29.74
N LEU A 748 6.02 1.26 -28.77
CA LEU A 748 5.65 0.27 -27.76
C LEU A 748 4.27 -0.29 -28.10
N TRP A 749 4.15 -1.61 -28.09
CA TRP A 749 2.96 -2.35 -28.45
C TRP A 749 2.52 -3.26 -27.31
N ASP A 750 1.21 -3.42 -27.17
CA ASP A 750 0.62 -4.52 -26.42
C ASP A 750 0.53 -5.74 -27.37
N ILE A 751 0.99 -6.91 -26.93
CA ILE A 751 0.92 -8.12 -27.76
C ILE A 751 -0.52 -8.65 -27.84
N ALA A 752 -1.35 -8.38 -26.84
CA ALA A 752 -2.75 -8.80 -26.83
C ALA A 752 -3.61 -7.95 -27.78
N ASN A 753 -3.23 -6.69 -28.01
CA ASN A 753 -3.98 -5.73 -28.81
C ASN A 753 -3.06 -5.07 -29.84
N PRO A 754 -3.33 -5.19 -31.16
CA PRO A 754 -2.43 -4.70 -32.22
C PRO A 754 -2.42 -3.16 -32.37
N LEU A 755 -2.70 -2.42 -31.31
CA LEU A 755 -2.65 -0.96 -31.29
C LEU A 755 -1.34 -0.50 -30.63
N PRO A 756 -0.69 0.55 -31.17
CA PRO A 756 0.49 1.12 -30.52
C PRO A 756 0.06 1.77 -29.21
N LEU A 757 0.74 1.41 -28.12
CA LEU A 757 0.53 2.03 -26.80
C LEU A 757 1.14 3.43 -26.77
N ASN A 758 2.39 3.53 -27.21
CA ASN A 758 3.16 4.77 -27.25
C ASN A 758 4.09 4.77 -28.47
N GLN A 759 4.28 5.95 -29.07
CA GLN A 759 5.20 6.15 -30.18
C GLN A 759 6.04 7.40 -29.90
N LEU A 760 7.36 7.26 -29.95
CA LEU A 760 8.31 8.30 -29.56
C LEU A 760 9.43 8.39 -30.60
N THR A 761 9.65 9.59 -31.14
CA THR A 761 10.83 9.88 -31.95
C THR A 761 11.98 10.26 -31.02
N CYS A 762 12.80 9.28 -30.64
CA CYS A 762 13.91 9.46 -29.70
C CYS A 762 15.29 9.54 -30.36
N HIS A 763 15.42 9.17 -31.63
CA HIS A 763 16.68 9.27 -32.39
C HIS A 763 16.51 10.10 -33.66
N SER A 764 17.62 10.72 -34.10
CA SER A 764 17.67 11.48 -35.35
C SER A 764 18.01 10.63 -36.59
N GLY A 765 18.25 9.33 -36.38
CA GLY A 765 18.54 8.34 -37.41
C GLY A 765 18.07 6.96 -37.00
N LYS A 766 18.42 5.94 -37.79
CA LYS A 766 17.98 4.56 -37.61
C LYS A 766 18.26 4.04 -36.20
N ILE A 767 17.25 3.44 -35.56
CA ILE A 767 17.43 2.71 -34.29
C ILE A 767 18.09 1.37 -34.59
N ASN A 768 19.34 1.19 -34.16
CA ASN A 768 20.11 -0.02 -34.40
C ASN A 768 19.66 -1.17 -33.49
N GLN A 769 19.40 -0.88 -32.21
CA GLN A 769 18.96 -1.88 -31.24
C GLN A 769 18.03 -1.28 -30.18
N VAL A 770 17.08 -2.09 -29.73
CA VAL A 770 16.23 -1.84 -28.58
C VAL A 770 16.37 -2.98 -27.59
N ALA A 771 16.28 -2.71 -26.28
CA ALA A 771 15.96 -3.75 -25.33
C ALA A 771 15.22 -3.25 -24.09
N PHE A 772 14.41 -4.12 -23.51
CA PHE A 772 13.77 -3.89 -22.24
C PHE A 772 14.75 -4.05 -21.08
N SER A 773 14.57 -3.24 -20.05
CA SER A 773 15.17 -3.49 -18.76
C SER A 773 14.60 -4.79 -18.14
N PRO A 774 15.36 -5.52 -17.30
CA PRO A 774 14.87 -6.75 -16.66
C PRO A 774 13.60 -6.58 -15.81
N ASP A 775 13.37 -5.37 -15.30
CA ASP A 775 12.17 -5.00 -14.56
C ASP A 775 10.99 -4.56 -15.45
N SER A 776 11.19 -4.49 -16.78
CA SER A 776 10.22 -4.03 -17.79
C SER A 776 9.74 -2.59 -17.61
N ARG A 777 10.43 -1.76 -16.82
CA ARG A 777 10.07 -0.34 -16.59
C ARG A 777 10.65 0.60 -17.64
N HIS A 778 11.77 0.24 -18.23
CA HIS A 778 12.54 1.09 -19.13
C HIS A 778 12.82 0.37 -20.44
N ILE A 779 12.87 1.14 -21.53
CA ILE A 779 13.36 0.70 -22.83
C ILE A 779 14.62 1.48 -23.13
N LEU A 780 15.67 0.76 -23.48
CA LEU A 780 16.92 1.33 -23.94
C LEU A 780 16.96 1.23 -25.46
N SER A 781 17.20 2.35 -26.15
CA SER A 781 17.36 2.39 -27.60
C SER A 781 18.67 3.05 -27.98
N VAL A 782 19.36 2.50 -28.98
CA VAL A 782 20.60 3.06 -29.53
C VAL A 782 20.43 3.30 -31.02
N GLY A 783 20.77 4.50 -31.47
CA GLY A 783 20.61 4.95 -32.85
C GLY A 783 21.94 5.17 -33.59
N GLU A 784 21.85 5.38 -34.91
CA GLU A 784 22.97 5.85 -35.75
C GLU A 784 23.52 7.21 -35.32
N ASP A 785 22.73 7.98 -34.56
CA ASP A 785 23.13 9.25 -33.96
C ASP A 785 24.07 9.10 -32.76
N SER A 786 24.58 7.89 -32.51
CA SER A 786 25.55 7.59 -31.45
C SER A 786 25.03 7.95 -30.05
N CYS A 787 23.70 8.01 -29.90
CA CYS A 787 23.04 8.28 -28.65
C CYS A 787 22.37 7.01 -28.11
N LEU A 788 22.37 6.87 -26.79
CA LEU A 788 21.54 5.94 -26.03
C LEU A 788 20.40 6.73 -25.42
N ALA A 789 19.17 6.36 -25.75
CA ALA A 789 17.96 6.90 -25.16
C ALA A 789 17.38 5.90 -24.15
N VAL A 790 16.97 6.41 -23.00
CA VAL A 790 16.23 5.68 -21.96
C VAL A 790 14.80 6.19 -21.97
N THR A 791 13.86 5.32 -22.30
CA THR A 791 12.43 5.66 -22.38
C THR A 791 11.68 4.92 -21.27
N ASP A 792 10.80 5.63 -20.58
CA ASP A 792 9.90 5.05 -19.60
C ASP A 792 8.76 4.30 -20.28
N VAL A 793 8.52 3.05 -19.90
CA VAL A 793 7.49 2.19 -20.52
C VAL A 793 6.08 2.68 -20.20
N GLN A 794 5.86 3.19 -18.98
CA GLN A 794 4.53 3.55 -18.48
C GLN A 794 4.02 4.86 -19.08
N THR A 795 4.89 5.88 -19.13
CA THR A 795 4.56 7.22 -19.62
C THR A 795 4.87 7.40 -21.10
N GLY A 796 5.70 6.53 -21.69
CA GLY A 796 6.18 6.68 -23.06
C GLY A 796 7.12 7.87 -23.24
N MET A 797 7.63 8.45 -22.15
CA MET A 797 8.49 9.64 -22.18
C MET A 797 9.96 9.27 -22.17
N LEU A 798 10.75 10.09 -22.87
CA LEU A 798 12.20 10.03 -22.83
C LEU A 798 12.70 10.53 -21.46
N ILE A 799 13.34 9.64 -20.70
CA ILE A 799 13.93 9.96 -19.38
C ILE A 799 15.29 10.63 -19.56
N ALA A 800 16.14 10.03 -20.39
CA ALA A 800 17.51 10.47 -20.57
C ALA A 800 18.05 10.14 -21.96
N THR A 801 18.96 10.97 -22.43
CA THR A 801 19.75 10.71 -23.64
C THR A 801 21.22 10.88 -23.30
N VAL A 802 22.02 9.85 -23.58
CA VAL A 802 23.46 9.83 -23.34
C VAL A 802 24.17 9.71 -24.67
N HIS A 803 25.04 10.66 -24.98
CA HIS A 803 25.88 10.58 -26.17
C HIS A 803 27.07 9.66 -25.90
N LEU A 804 27.14 8.54 -26.62
CA LEU A 804 28.11 7.47 -26.35
C LEU A 804 29.37 7.53 -27.24
N GLY A 805 29.37 8.35 -28.30
CA GLY A 805 30.35 8.24 -29.38
C GLY A 805 30.06 7.03 -30.27
N GLU A 806 30.88 6.77 -31.31
CA GLU A 806 30.70 5.64 -32.23
C GLU A 806 30.77 4.30 -31.47
N THR A 807 29.61 3.83 -30.99
CA THR A 807 29.46 2.67 -30.11
C THR A 807 28.19 1.92 -30.48
N GLU A 808 28.27 0.60 -30.44
CA GLU A 808 27.16 -0.32 -30.66
C GLU A 808 26.74 -0.93 -29.32
N LEU A 809 25.45 -1.20 -29.13
CA LEU A 809 24.97 -1.91 -27.95
C LEU A 809 25.32 -3.41 -28.09
N LEU A 810 25.97 -4.01 -27.10
CA LEU A 810 26.39 -5.42 -27.14
C LEU A 810 25.45 -6.33 -26.34
N GLY A 811 24.73 -5.79 -25.36
CA GLY A 811 23.77 -6.54 -24.55
C GLY A 811 23.27 -5.77 -23.34
N ILE A 812 22.09 -6.15 -22.85
CA ILE A 812 21.43 -5.55 -21.69
C ILE A 812 21.11 -6.65 -20.67
N ALA A 813 21.52 -6.44 -19.43
CA ALA A 813 21.14 -7.21 -18.25
C ALA A 813 20.89 -6.24 -17.08
N PHE A 814 21.46 -6.46 -15.89
CA PHE A 814 21.46 -5.48 -14.79
C PHE A 814 22.36 -4.25 -15.04
N SER A 815 23.07 -4.22 -16.17
CA SER A 815 23.92 -3.11 -16.60
C SER A 815 23.94 -3.07 -18.13
N ILE A 816 24.18 -1.89 -18.69
CA ILE A 816 24.19 -1.68 -20.15
C ILE A 816 25.61 -1.92 -20.65
N ILE A 817 25.80 -2.85 -21.57
CA ILE A 817 27.10 -3.12 -22.19
C ILE A 817 27.11 -2.49 -23.58
N THR A 818 27.96 -1.49 -23.77
CA THR A 818 28.18 -0.85 -25.08
C THR A 818 29.59 -1.15 -25.57
N GLY A 819 29.75 -1.59 -26.81
CA GLY A 819 31.03 -1.80 -27.47
C GLY A 819 31.39 -0.62 -28.37
N GLY A 820 32.53 0.02 -28.14
CA GLY A 820 33.05 1.06 -29.03
C GLY A 820 33.84 0.49 -30.21
N VAL A 821 33.92 1.28 -31.29
CA VAL A 821 34.77 1.00 -32.46
C VAL A 821 36.25 0.78 -32.07
N ASP A 822 36.68 1.36 -30.94
CA ASP A 822 38.03 1.19 -30.36
C ASP A 822 38.25 -0.15 -29.62
N LYS A 823 37.37 -1.15 -29.80
CA LYS A 823 37.41 -2.46 -29.10
C LYS A 823 37.28 -2.36 -27.58
N GLN A 824 36.79 -1.24 -27.07
CA GLN A 824 36.50 -1.05 -25.66
C GLN A 824 35.06 -1.48 -25.36
N ILE A 825 34.88 -2.22 -24.27
CA ILE A 825 33.57 -2.56 -23.74
C ILE A 825 33.32 -1.62 -22.54
N ILE A 826 32.32 -0.76 -22.66
CA ILE A 826 31.92 0.19 -21.64
C ILE A 826 30.69 -0.36 -20.93
N LEU A 827 30.73 -0.32 -19.60
CA LEU A 827 29.63 -0.72 -18.74
C LEU A 827 28.95 0.51 -18.17
N TRP A 828 27.67 0.66 -18.42
CA TRP A 828 26.84 1.67 -17.76
C TRP A 828 26.06 1.02 -16.64
N LYS A 829 26.19 1.60 -15.44
CA LYS A 829 25.30 1.32 -14.32
C LYS A 829 24.31 2.48 -14.26
N PRO A 830 23.04 2.25 -14.62
CA PRO A 830 22.01 3.23 -14.32
C PRO A 830 21.91 3.29 -12.79
N GLU A 831 22.15 4.45 -12.19
CA GLU A 831 21.71 4.71 -10.83
C GLU A 831 20.20 4.86 -10.90
N TYR A 832 19.48 3.80 -10.52
CA TYR A 832 18.02 3.77 -10.44
C TYR A 832 17.55 4.28 -9.07
#